data_AF-A0A182W7A4-F1
#
_entry.id   AF-A0A182W7A4-F1
#
_cell.length_a   1.000
_cell.length_b   1.000
_cell.length_c   1.000
_cell.angle_alpha   90.00
_cell.angle_beta   90.00
_cell.angle_gamma   90.00
#
_symmetry.space_group_name_H-M   'P 1'
#
loop_
_entity.id
_entity.type
_entity.pdbx_description
1 polymer ?
#
loop_
_entity_poly.entity_id
_entity_poly.type
_entity_poly.pdbx_seq_one_letter_code
_entity_poly.pdbx_strand_id
1 'polypeptide(L)'
;MEVYEFKKNFLTRLLETTNVLNGGGTNIPASAIRSEWTNYVEVAVEPTGWQALWKASRPVCEQLSVKYPLVVLGTVDQVLFDELKAIFIIEAIQDDDVHLPEEQITVDLEELWPLREQNNPALNVNITADCIDKLRFFYQHLWMPWDNDGEDEHGWVDKHLESRIRFCHDLKNKTMSRQLSSHALALLAEARYIQRKRDFIEHQLSEEEDQVEEDDGDNESSILKDNRSSELLQLNLRLNTIKNEINILENPVMRNVFEKVRFGVGKAKGEAPMSYIVTQAVPMDKQLAYLQSAKEMIEPEISVKMCDSLQHALDHCSPDSAIFLPPYTRQDIKFLEYLNGGGSFRGVSSADFLGEYDQAIEENPTIVSKNDDSVLLTIDGDFTLENIRLDCSNVRTGVVIKKGNITFRNCYFVGDPNSTTKQGVVIFGNCNITFERCLIEEFSTGIYSNHDCTINLLDTTISGCMTGLETLDQCKILFRSASIKHCSQYGLLLEDFNDDTQNNATEGNRSQVFEDFNTIEREEFTFEGSCEFIDNAKGNFVIRKGFSERFNSSCFVDENLQQQCDEEDGLEDSNCDTTNVSFCDNYLEASKLSSTKHISRSADTREEDIHSASDTGVSGSISQSEDDSSGYGVENSTLDVRDVKVPLHEVQKSGATGAGNETVDDLDDHVIEIDDTIIEID
;
A
#
# COMPACT_ATOMS: atom_id res chain seq x y z
N MET A 1 8.45 -25.01 5.66
CA MET A 1 8.70 -26.04 4.63
C MET A 1 9.35 -25.32 3.47
N GLU A 2 10.61 -25.60 3.13
CA GLU A 2 11.36 -24.70 2.23
C GLU A 2 10.68 -24.52 0.86
N VAL A 3 10.34 -23.27 0.55
CA VAL A 3 9.90 -22.81 -0.77
C VAL A 3 11.06 -22.19 -1.56
N TYR A 4 10.86 -21.98 -2.85
CA TYR A 4 11.78 -21.20 -3.67
C TYR A 4 11.62 -19.70 -3.40
N GLU A 5 12.74 -19.00 -3.20
CA GLU A 5 12.79 -17.53 -3.11
C GLU A 5 13.85 -16.98 -4.06
N PHE A 6 13.49 -15.97 -4.86
CA PHE A 6 14.35 -15.45 -5.92
C PHE A 6 14.71 -13.97 -5.71
N LYS A 7 15.93 -13.71 -5.25
CA LYS A 7 16.50 -12.35 -5.14
C LYS A 7 17.18 -11.94 -6.45
N LYS A 8 16.36 -11.64 -7.47
CA LYS A 8 16.78 -11.23 -8.82
C LYS A 8 16.96 -9.71 -8.93
N ASN A 9 17.99 -9.27 -9.67
CA ASN A 9 18.29 -7.85 -9.92
C ASN A 9 17.53 -7.30 -11.14
N PHE A 10 17.60 -5.98 -11.35
CA PHE A 10 17.02 -5.27 -12.51
C PHE A 10 17.29 -5.94 -13.86
N LEU A 11 18.55 -6.26 -14.18
CA LEU A 11 18.94 -6.80 -15.49
C LEU A 11 18.40 -8.23 -15.70
N THR A 12 18.42 -9.04 -14.64
CA THR A 12 17.82 -10.39 -14.65
C THR A 12 16.31 -10.31 -14.87
N ARG A 13 15.59 -9.47 -14.11
CA ARG A 13 14.13 -9.29 -14.27
C ARG A 13 13.76 -8.76 -15.65
N LEU A 14 14.54 -7.82 -16.20
CA LEU A 14 14.36 -7.32 -17.55
C LEU A 14 14.52 -8.44 -18.57
N LEU A 15 15.66 -9.13 -18.58
CA LEU A 15 15.94 -10.23 -19.51
C LEU A 15 14.89 -11.35 -19.43
N GLU A 16 14.50 -11.76 -18.23
CA GLU A 16 13.47 -12.80 -18.03
C GLU A 16 12.12 -12.39 -18.60
N THR A 17 11.63 -11.20 -18.27
CA THR A 17 10.32 -10.71 -18.72
C THR A 17 10.33 -10.43 -20.23
N THR A 18 11.43 -9.88 -20.75
CA THR A 18 11.65 -9.72 -22.20
C THR A 18 11.66 -11.06 -22.92
N ASN A 19 12.25 -12.12 -22.35
CA ASN A 19 12.26 -13.44 -22.98
C ASN A 19 10.86 -14.08 -23.05
N VAL A 20 9.98 -13.81 -22.07
CA VAL A 20 8.57 -14.21 -22.12
C VAL A 20 7.84 -13.42 -23.21
N LEU A 21 8.00 -12.08 -23.23
CA LEU A 21 7.21 -11.18 -24.07
C LEU A 21 7.82 -10.85 -25.46
N ASN A 22 8.93 -11.47 -25.85
CA ASN A 22 9.51 -11.31 -27.19
C ASN A 22 9.50 -12.61 -28.02
N GLY A 23 8.79 -13.66 -27.57
CA GLY A 23 8.72 -14.95 -28.28
C GLY A 23 8.26 -14.85 -29.73
N GLY A 24 7.37 -13.88 -30.04
CA GLY A 24 6.85 -13.61 -31.39
C GLY A 24 7.68 -12.67 -32.27
N GLY A 25 8.69 -11.96 -31.74
CA GLY A 25 9.53 -11.04 -32.51
C GLY A 25 8.84 -9.79 -33.08
N THR A 26 7.65 -9.44 -32.58
CA THR A 26 6.85 -8.27 -33.00
C THR A 26 6.41 -7.45 -31.79
N ASN A 27 6.02 -6.20 -32.03
CA ASN A 27 5.53 -5.28 -31.01
C ASN A 27 4.26 -5.86 -30.34
N ILE A 28 4.34 -6.28 -29.06
CA ILE A 28 3.22 -6.97 -28.41
C ILE A 28 2.24 -5.95 -27.79
N PRO A 29 0.96 -5.94 -28.23
CA PRO A 29 -0.06 -5.06 -27.67
C PRO A 29 -0.55 -5.56 -26.30
N ALA A 30 -1.27 -4.72 -25.56
CA ALA A 30 -1.70 -5.05 -24.20
C ALA A 30 -2.62 -6.28 -24.17
N SER A 31 -3.56 -6.40 -25.11
CA SER A 31 -4.49 -7.54 -25.19
C SER A 31 -3.81 -8.90 -25.40
N ALA A 32 -2.63 -8.95 -26.01
CA ALA A 32 -1.89 -10.18 -26.30
C ALA A 32 -1.04 -10.69 -25.13
N ILE A 33 -0.78 -9.86 -24.11
CA ILE A 33 0.17 -10.21 -23.03
C ILE A 33 -0.27 -11.43 -22.22
N ARG A 34 -1.58 -11.58 -21.94
CA ARG A 34 -2.09 -12.77 -21.23
C ARG A 34 -1.80 -14.06 -22.02
N SER A 35 -1.98 -14.03 -23.34
CA SER A 35 -1.71 -15.17 -24.22
C SER A 35 -0.22 -15.56 -24.24
N GLU A 36 0.69 -14.59 -24.26
CA GLU A 36 2.13 -14.87 -24.17
C GLU A 36 2.52 -15.50 -22.83
N TRP A 37 1.93 -15.03 -21.73
CA TRP A 37 2.10 -15.68 -20.42
C TRP A 37 1.52 -17.10 -20.40
N THR A 38 0.32 -17.32 -20.93
CA THR A 38 -0.28 -18.66 -21.07
C THR A 38 0.63 -19.60 -21.87
N ASN A 39 1.11 -19.18 -23.04
CA ASN A 39 2.05 -19.94 -23.87
C ASN A 39 3.35 -20.28 -23.13
N TYR A 40 3.89 -19.34 -22.34
CA TYR A 40 5.11 -19.56 -21.57
C TYR A 40 4.91 -20.52 -20.40
N VAL A 41 3.79 -20.38 -19.67
CA VAL A 41 3.43 -21.24 -18.53
C VAL A 41 3.15 -22.67 -19.00
N GLU A 42 2.45 -22.87 -20.12
CA GLU A 42 2.19 -24.21 -20.71
C GLU A 42 3.48 -24.99 -21.02
N VAL A 43 4.55 -24.29 -21.40
CA VAL A 43 5.85 -24.90 -21.74
C VAL A 43 6.75 -25.12 -20.51
N ALA A 44 6.59 -24.33 -19.44
CA ALA A 44 7.54 -24.25 -18.32
C ALA A 44 7.03 -24.81 -16.99
N VAL A 45 5.71 -24.89 -16.77
CA VAL A 45 5.11 -25.39 -15.53
C VAL A 45 4.69 -26.85 -15.68
N GLU A 46 5.02 -27.66 -14.68
CA GLU A 46 4.54 -29.05 -14.58
C GLU A 46 3.00 -29.03 -14.45
N PRO A 47 2.26 -29.75 -15.30
CA PRO A 47 0.80 -29.58 -15.39
C PRO A 47 0.03 -30.14 -14.19
N THR A 48 0.62 -31.09 -13.45
CA THR A 48 -0.03 -31.82 -12.34
C THR A 48 1.02 -32.33 -11.32
N GLY A 49 0.57 -32.62 -10.10
CA GLY A 49 1.26 -33.48 -9.13
C GLY A 49 2.40 -32.85 -8.32
N TRP A 50 2.64 -31.54 -8.42
CA TRP A 50 3.61 -30.83 -7.58
C TRP A 50 2.97 -30.22 -6.34
N GLN A 51 3.72 -30.22 -5.23
CA GLN A 51 3.32 -29.66 -3.95
C GLN A 51 3.73 -28.19 -3.81
N ALA A 52 2.88 -27.41 -3.13
CA ALA A 52 3.10 -26.00 -2.90
C ALA A 52 2.48 -25.52 -1.59
N LEU A 53 2.97 -24.38 -1.10
CA LEU A 53 2.23 -23.54 -0.17
C LEU A 53 1.37 -22.55 -0.96
N TRP A 54 0.06 -22.63 -0.80
CA TRP A 54 -0.86 -21.57 -1.19
C TRP A 54 -0.85 -20.48 -0.13
N LYS A 55 -0.51 -19.25 -0.53
CA LYS A 55 -0.58 -18.04 0.33
C LYS A 55 -1.76 -17.21 -0.14
N ALA A 56 -2.95 -17.51 0.37
CA ALA A 56 -4.20 -16.90 -0.07
C ALA A 56 -4.20 -15.39 0.19
N SER A 57 -4.62 -14.59 -0.79
CA SER A 57 -4.72 -13.14 -0.62
C SER A 57 -5.87 -12.74 0.33
N ARG A 58 -5.84 -11.48 0.82
CA ARG A 58 -6.89 -10.94 1.70
C ARG A 58 -8.31 -11.05 1.14
N PRO A 59 -8.60 -10.74 -0.14
CA PRO A 59 -9.94 -10.90 -0.70
C PRO A 59 -10.45 -12.35 -0.61
N VAL A 60 -9.58 -13.33 -0.87
CA VAL A 60 -9.91 -14.74 -0.74
C VAL A 60 -10.18 -15.12 0.72
N CYS A 61 -9.36 -14.65 1.66
CA CYS A 61 -9.58 -14.90 3.09
C CYS A 61 -10.92 -14.31 3.58
N GLU A 62 -11.27 -13.11 3.13
CA GLU A 62 -12.54 -12.45 3.42
C GLU A 62 -13.72 -13.25 2.84
N GLN A 63 -13.64 -13.68 1.57
CA GLN A 63 -14.66 -14.49 0.90
C GLN A 63 -14.88 -15.84 1.60
N LEU A 64 -13.80 -16.47 2.09
CA LEU A 64 -13.85 -17.72 2.84
C LEU A 64 -14.24 -17.51 4.33
N SER A 65 -14.38 -16.27 4.79
CA SER A 65 -14.63 -15.91 6.20
C SER A 65 -13.57 -16.49 7.17
N VAL A 66 -12.31 -16.49 6.73
CA VAL A 66 -11.15 -16.97 7.50
C VAL A 66 -10.19 -15.82 7.83
N LYS A 67 -9.40 -16.01 8.88
CA LYS A 67 -8.39 -15.05 9.31
C LYS A 67 -7.30 -14.90 8.24
N TYR A 68 -6.87 -13.66 7.98
CA TYR A 68 -5.63 -13.39 7.24
C TYR A 68 -4.42 -13.27 8.19
N PRO A 69 -3.24 -13.84 7.87
CA PRO A 69 -2.90 -14.61 6.67
C PRO A 69 -3.35 -16.07 6.75
N LEU A 70 -3.70 -16.62 5.59
CA LEU A 70 -3.92 -18.06 5.41
C LEU A 70 -2.79 -18.65 4.57
N VAL A 71 -2.16 -19.71 5.09
CA VAL A 71 -1.15 -20.52 4.40
C VAL A 71 -1.58 -21.99 4.45
N VAL A 72 -1.62 -22.63 3.27
CA VAL A 72 -2.13 -23.99 3.09
C VAL A 72 -1.14 -24.82 2.30
N LEU A 73 -0.78 -25.99 2.81
CA LEU A 73 -0.05 -27.02 2.07
C LEU A 73 -1.02 -27.84 1.22
N GLY A 74 -0.64 -28.12 -0.02
CA GLY A 74 -1.41 -28.96 -0.90
C GLY A 74 -0.65 -29.40 -2.15
N THR A 75 -1.30 -30.24 -2.95
CA THR A 75 -0.84 -30.70 -4.26
C THR A 75 -1.69 -30.08 -5.36
N VAL A 76 -1.06 -29.60 -6.43
CA VAL A 76 -1.77 -29.17 -7.65
C VAL A 76 -2.24 -30.41 -8.40
N ASP A 77 -3.57 -30.57 -8.53
CA ASP A 77 -4.19 -31.65 -9.31
C ASP A 77 -4.07 -31.37 -10.81
N GLN A 78 -4.40 -30.14 -11.21
CA GLN A 78 -4.37 -29.69 -12.59
C GLN A 78 -4.09 -28.19 -12.70
N VAL A 79 -3.19 -27.79 -13.61
CA VAL A 79 -3.03 -26.41 -14.05
C VAL A 79 -4.03 -26.07 -15.16
N LEU A 80 -4.73 -24.95 -15.00
CA LEU A 80 -5.68 -24.36 -15.95
C LEU A 80 -4.98 -23.21 -16.70
N PHE A 81 -4.22 -23.56 -17.73
CA PHE A 81 -3.32 -22.64 -18.44
C PHE A 81 -4.02 -21.40 -19.02
N ASP A 82 -5.19 -21.56 -19.64
CA ASP A 82 -5.97 -20.47 -20.22
C ASP A 82 -6.40 -19.42 -19.17
N GLU A 83 -6.65 -19.87 -17.93
CA GLU A 83 -7.03 -19.00 -16.82
C GLU A 83 -5.83 -18.44 -16.07
N LEU A 84 -4.65 -19.06 -16.18
CA LEU A 84 -3.48 -18.89 -15.29
C LEU A 84 -3.76 -19.31 -13.83
N LYS A 85 -4.57 -20.36 -13.66
CA LYS A 85 -4.98 -20.91 -12.36
C LYS A 85 -4.55 -22.36 -12.19
N ALA A 86 -4.74 -22.90 -10.99
CA ALA A 86 -4.58 -24.31 -10.67
C ALA A 86 -5.72 -24.80 -9.79
N ILE A 87 -6.12 -26.06 -10.01
CA ILE A 87 -6.97 -26.81 -9.09
C ILE A 87 -6.05 -27.42 -8.02
N PHE A 88 -6.24 -27.03 -6.77
CA PHE A 88 -5.35 -27.31 -5.64
C PHE A 88 -6.05 -28.19 -4.61
N ILE A 89 -5.49 -29.36 -4.31
CA ILE A 89 -5.98 -30.29 -3.29
C ILE A 89 -5.29 -29.96 -1.97
N ILE A 90 -6.09 -29.71 -0.94
CA ILE A 90 -5.62 -29.30 0.38
C ILE A 90 -5.13 -30.52 1.16
N GLU A 91 -3.85 -30.52 1.55
CA GLU A 91 -3.22 -31.62 2.33
C GLU A 91 -3.13 -31.27 3.82
N ALA A 92 -2.79 -30.02 4.16
CA ALA A 92 -2.75 -29.51 5.52
C ALA A 92 -2.88 -27.98 5.56
N ILE A 93 -3.45 -27.44 6.63
CA ILE A 93 -3.53 -26.00 6.86
C ILE A 93 -2.52 -25.65 7.98
N GLN A 94 -1.83 -24.51 7.88
CA GLN A 94 -0.83 -24.12 8.90
C GLN A 94 -1.49 -23.79 10.25
N ASP A 95 -2.71 -23.26 10.21
CA ASP A 95 -3.50 -22.92 11.38
C ASP A 95 -4.55 -24.02 11.65
N ASP A 96 -4.35 -24.77 12.74
CA ASP A 96 -5.25 -25.86 13.19
C ASP A 96 -6.70 -25.38 13.45
N ASP A 97 -6.92 -24.06 13.57
CA ASP A 97 -8.21 -23.44 13.83
C ASP A 97 -9.04 -23.13 12.58
N VAL A 98 -8.44 -23.17 11.39
CA VAL A 98 -9.07 -22.83 10.12
C VAL A 98 -9.60 -24.08 9.44
N HIS A 99 -10.90 -24.07 9.13
CA HIS A 99 -11.57 -25.15 8.39
C HIS A 99 -12.02 -24.58 7.04
N LEU A 100 -11.41 -25.07 5.95
CA LEU A 100 -11.81 -24.70 4.61
C LEU A 100 -13.06 -25.50 4.18
N PRO A 101 -13.98 -24.89 3.40
CA PRO A 101 -15.26 -25.52 3.07
C PRO A 101 -15.15 -26.68 2.06
N GLU A 102 -14.06 -26.71 1.28
CA GLU A 102 -13.83 -27.65 0.18
C GLU A 102 -12.44 -28.30 0.33
N GLU A 103 -12.31 -29.58 -0.02
CA GLU A 103 -11.01 -30.30 -0.03
C GLU A 103 -10.15 -29.95 -1.26
N GLN A 104 -10.77 -29.33 -2.28
CA GLN A 104 -10.18 -28.96 -3.55
C GLN A 104 -10.68 -27.56 -3.93
N ILE A 105 -9.78 -26.65 -4.28
CA ILE A 105 -10.09 -25.24 -4.54
C ILE A 105 -9.32 -24.72 -5.75
N THR A 106 -9.93 -23.82 -6.54
CA THR A 106 -9.26 -23.17 -7.68
C THR A 106 -8.53 -21.91 -7.20
N VAL A 107 -7.23 -21.82 -7.48
CA VAL A 107 -6.35 -20.75 -6.99
C VAL A 107 -5.53 -20.15 -8.14
N ASP A 108 -5.15 -18.88 -8.04
CA ASP A 108 -4.30 -18.24 -9.05
C ASP A 108 -2.85 -18.76 -8.93
N LEU A 109 -2.19 -19.02 -10.07
CA LEU A 109 -0.82 -19.56 -10.08
C LEU A 109 0.18 -18.64 -9.36
N GLU A 110 -0.06 -17.33 -9.34
CA GLU A 110 0.79 -16.38 -8.61
C GLU A 110 0.68 -16.49 -7.08
N GLU A 111 -0.39 -17.08 -6.52
CA GLU A 111 -0.52 -17.31 -5.08
C GLU A 111 0.18 -18.60 -4.60
N LEU A 112 0.64 -19.46 -5.53
CA LEU A 112 1.28 -20.75 -5.23
C LEU A 112 2.81 -20.67 -5.10
N TRP A 113 3.35 -21.23 -4.03
CA TRP A 113 4.79 -21.28 -3.76
C TRP A 113 5.27 -22.73 -3.76
N PRO A 114 5.85 -23.22 -4.88
CA PRO A 114 6.29 -24.61 -4.96
C PRO A 114 7.31 -24.95 -3.88
N LEU A 115 7.17 -26.14 -3.28
CA LEU A 115 8.15 -26.66 -2.32
C LEU A 115 9.43 -27.11 -3.04
N ARG A 116 10.58 -26.96 -2.38
CA ARG A 116 11.84 -27.55 -2.84
C ARG A 116 11.87 -29.06 -2.70
N GLU A 117 11.31 -29.56 -1.60
CA GLU A 117 11.14 -30.99 -1.35
C GLU A 117 9.76 -31.42 -1.87
N GLN A 118 9.73 -32.50 -2.63
CA GLN A 118 8.56 -32.97 -3.37
C GLN A 118 8.40 -34.47 -3.16
N ASN A 119 7.16 -34.91 -2.92
CA ASN A 119 6.83 -36.34 -2.87
C ASN A 119 7.20 -37.08 -4.17
N ASN A 120 7.17 -36.39 -5.31
CA ASN A 120 7.57 -36.93 -6.61
C ASN A 120 8.91 -36.31 -7.10
N PRO A 121 10.05 -37.01 -6.95
CA PRO A 121 11.37 -36.50 -7.36
C PRO A 121 11.60 -36.49 -8.88
N ALA A 122 10.62 -36.91 -9.69
CA ALA A 122 10.72 -36.88 -11.15
C ALA A 122 10.26 -35.55 -11.77
N LEU A 123 9.59 -34.68 -11.00
CA LEU A 123 9.08 -33.39 -11.45
C LEU A 123 10.18 -32.32 -11.47
N ASN A 124 10.22 -31.48 -12.50
CA ASN A 124 11.17 -30.39 -12.61
C ASN A 124 10.66 -29.09 -11.95
N VAL A 125 10.43 -29.17 -10.64
CA VAL A 125 9.84 -28.08 -9.87
C VAL A 125 10.73 -26.83 -9.83
N ASN A 126 12.03 -26.93 -10.09
CA ASN A 126 12.91 -25.76 -10.26
C ASN A 126 12.44 -24.83 -11.39
N ILE A 127 12.04 -25.37 -12.55
CA ILE A 127 11.57 -24.57 -13.69
C ILE A 127 10.16 -24.05 -13.41
N THR A 128 9.29 -24.87 -12.79
CA THR A 128 7.95 -24.44 -12.37
C THR A 128 8.02 -23.25 -11.39
N ALA A 129 8.89 -23.32 -10.38
CA ALA A 129 9.07 -22.24 -9.41
C ALA A 129 9.65 -20.96 -10.03
N ASP A 130 10.61 -21.08 -10.94
CA ASP A 130 11.17 -19.93 -11.67
C ASP A 130 10.15 -19.31 -12.63
N CYS A 131 9.29 -20.10 -13.27
CA CYS A 131 8.18 -19.62 -14.09
C CYS A 131 7.13 -18.87 -13.24
N ILE A 132 6.69 -19.45 -12.13
CA ILE A 132 5.72 -18.83 -11.23
C ILE A 132 6.26 -17.55 -10.59
N ASP A 133 7.55 -17.49 -10.24
CA ASP A 133 8.20 -16.27 -9.76
C ASP A 133 8.19 -15.14 -10.82
N LYS A 134 8.40 -15.47 -12.10
CA LYS A 134 8.29 -14.50 -13.20
C LYS A 134 6.85 -14.02 -13.39
N LEU A 135 5.89 -14.94 -13.40
CA LEU A 135 4.46 -14.66 -13.54
C LEU A 135 3.98 -13.72 -12.42
N ARG A 136 4.26 -14.09 -11.17
CA ARG A 136 3.99 -13.29 -9.97
C ARG A 136 4.61 -11.90 -10.06
N PHE A 137 5.90 -11.81 -10.39
CA PHE A 137 6.59 -10.53 -10.50
C PHE A 137 5.93 -9.61 -11.55
N PHE A 138 5.48 -10.18 -12.67
CA PHE A 138 4.79 -9.43 -13.71
C PHE A 138 3.43 -8.91 -13.25
N TYR A 139 2.51 -9.79 -12.83
CA TYR A 139 1.14 -9.40 -12.51
C TYR A 139 1.01 -8.62 -11.20
N GLN A 140 1.90 -8.84 -10.23
CA GLN A 140 1.86 -8.11 -8.95
C GLN A 140 2.55 -6.74 -9.01
N HIS A 141 3.56 -6.54 -9.87
CA HIS A 141 4.38 -5.30 -9.88
C HIS A 141 4.47 -4.54 -11.21
N LEU A 142 4.23 -5.17 -12.36
CA LEU A 142 4.38 -4.54 -13.68
C LEU A 142 3.05 -4.31 -14.40
N TRP A 143 2.11 -5.24 -14.32
CA TRP A 143 0.77 -5.09 -14.87
C TRP A 143 -0.01 -4.06 -14.04
N MET A 144 -0.53 -3.04 -14.70
CA MET A 144 -1.29 -1.96 -14.06
C MET A 144 -2.77 -2.07 -14.45
N PRO A 145 -3.70 -1.68 -13.56
CA PRO A 145 -5.14 -1.79 -13.83
C PRO A 145 -5.60 -1.24 -15.19
N TRP A 146 -5.08 -0.09 -15.58
CA TRP A 146 -5.42 0.62 -16.83
C TRP A 146 -4.73 0.07 -18.08
N ASP A 147 -3.98 -1.03 -17.99
CA ASP A 147 -3.40 -1.70 -19.15
C ASP A 147 -4.43 -2.58 -19.86
N ASN A 148 -5.42 -3.12 -19.12
CA ASN A 148 -6.58 -3.80 -19.71
C ASN A 148 -7.38 -2.86 -20.63
N ASP A 149 -7.48 -1.58 -20.27
CA ASP A 149 -8.16 -0.53 -21.03
C ASP A 149 -7.26 0.13 -22.11
N GLY A 150 -6.14 -0.50 -22.47
CA GLY A 150 -5.14 0.08 -23.39
C GLY A 150 -5.53 -0.04 -24.87
N GLU A 151 -5.31 1.03 -25.65
CA GLU A 151 -5.39 0.95 -27.11
C GLU A 151 -4.24 0.10 -27.67
N ASP A 152 -4.58 -0.99 -28.35
CA ASP A 152 -3.64 -1.98 -28.93
C ASP A 152 -2.76 -1.43 -30.09
N GLU A 153 -2.89 -0.16 -30.45
CA GLU A 153 -2.09 0.46 -31.53
C GLU A 153 -0.58 0.54 -31.21
N HIS A 154 -0.21 0.47 -29.93
CA HIS A 154 1.16 0.63 -29.46
C HIS A 154 1.60 -0.57 -28.63
N GLY A 155 2.82 -1.04 -28.85
CA GLY A 155 3.38 -2.12 -28.04
C GLY A 155 3.56 -1.72 -26.58
N TRP A 156 3.06 -2.58 -25.70
CA TRP A 156 3.18 -2.41 -24.26
C TRP A 156 4.64 -2.59 -23.82
N VAL A 157 5.36 -3.55 -24.42
CA VAL A 157 6.76 -3.89 -24.09
C VAL A 157 7.69 -2.69 -24.26
N ASP A 158 7.74 -2.12 -25.47
CA ASP A 158 8.60 -0.97 -25.81
C ASP A 158 8.30 0.29 -24.96
N LYS A 159 7.06 0.42 -24.49
CA LYS A 159 6.56 1.60 -23.78
C LYS A 159 6.71 1.52 -22.27
N HIS A 160 6.54 0.34 -21.67
CA HIS A 160 6.36 0.18 -20.22
C HIS A 160 7.33 -0.79 -19.55
N LEU A 161 7.92 -1.76 -20.26
CA LEU A 161 8.63 -2.86 -19.59
C LEU A 161 9.86 -2.37 -18.81
N GLU A 162 10.75 -1.63 -19.46
CA GLU A 162 11.99 -1.14 -18.82
C GLU A 162 11.70 -0.08 -17.74
N SER A 163 10.73 0.82 -17.98
CA SER A 163 10.38 1.90 -17.05
C SER A 163 9.77 1.34 -15.76
N ARG A 164 8.86 0.38 -15.85
CA ARG A 164 8.20 -0.21 -14.69
C ARG A 164 9.09 -1.15 -13.89
N ILE A 165 9.95 -1.95 -14.56
CA ILE A 165 10.95 -2.75 -13.83
C ILE A 165 11.92 -1.82 -13.09
N ARG A 166 12.35 -0.71 -13.71
CA ARG A 166 13.18 0.31 -13.04
C ARG A 166 12.45 0.94 -11.86
N PHE A 167 11.21 1.37 -12.03
CA PHE A 167 10.38 1.97 -10.98
C PHE A 167 10.14 1.03 -9.79
N CYS A 168 9.84 -0.25 -10.05
CA CYS A 168 9.71 -1.27 -9.01
C CYS A 168 11.04 -1.47 -8.24
N HIS A 169 12.18 -1.48 -8.95
CA HIS A 169 13.49 -1.63 -8.32
C HIS A 169 13.90 -0.37 -7.54
N ASP A 170 13.51 0.81 -7.99
CA ASP A 170 13.69 2.09 -7.30
C ASP A 170 12.88 2.15 -5.99
N LEU A 171 11.62 1.67 -6.01
CA LEU A 171 10.78 1.50 -4.82
C LEU A 171 11.46 0.54 -3.82
N LYS A 172 11.88 -0.64 -4.30
CA LYS A 172 12.48 -1.70 -3.47
C LYS A 172 13.80 -1.27 -2.84
N ASN A 173 14.67 -0.61 -3.60
CA ASN A 173 15.99 -0.21 -3.15
C ASN A 173 16.03 1.16 -2.45
N LYS A 174 14.86 1.80 -2.22
CA LYS A 174 14.75 3.12 -1.57
C LYS A 174 15.59 4.21 -2.26
N THR A 175 15.69 4.17 -3.59
CA THR A 175 16.40 5.22 -4.37
C THR A 175 15.61 6.52 -4.44
N MET A 176 14.29 6.44 -4.23
CA MET A 176 13.38 7.56 -4.08
C MET A 176 13.28 7.99 -2.62
N SER A 177 12.92 9.25 -2.38
CA SER A 177 12.58 9.67 -1.02
C SER A 177 11.36 8.92 -0.51
N ARG A 178 11.24 8.89 0.83
CA ARG A 178 10.19 8.15 1.51
C ARG A 178 8.79 8.74 1.29
N GLN A 179 8.66 10.05 1.19
CA GLN A 179 7.40 10.73 0.88
C GLN A 179 6.92 10.33 -0.52
N LEU A 180 7.82 10.41 -1.51
CA LEU A 180 7.52 10.05 -2.90
C LEU A 180 7.19 8.56 -3.06
N SER A 181 7.92 7.69 -2.35
CA SER A 181 7.65 6.25 -2.31
C SER A 181 6.29 5.94 -1.67
N SER A 182 5.90 6.66 -0.61
CA SER A 182 4.56 6.55 0.00
C SER A 182 3.48 6.91 -1.02
N HIS A 183 3.64 8.06 -1.68
CA HIS A 183 2.69 8.56 -2.67
C HIS A 183 2.53 7.61 -3.86
N ALA A 184 3.64 7.06 -4.37
CA ALA A 184 3.62 6.04 -5.41
C ALA A 184 2.85 4.78 -5.00
N LEU A 185 3.12 4.24 -3.79
CA LEU A 185 2.44 3.04 -3.29
C LEU A 185 0.95 3.30 -3.00
N ALA A 186 0.60 4.50 -2.53
CA ALA A 186 -0.78 4.96 -2.32
C ALA A 186 -1.58 4.91 -3.62
N LEU A 187 -1.07 5.57 -4.67
CA LEU A 187 -1.66 5.59 -6.00
C LEU A 187 -1.85 4.17 -6.57
N LEU A 188 -0.87 3.29 -6.39
CA LEU A 188 -0.96 1.89 -6.84
C LEU A 188 -1.95 1.04 -6.01
N ALA A 189 -2.17 1.38 -4.74
CA ALA A 189 -3.19 0.73 -3.91
C ALA A 189 -4.60 1.20 -4.32
N GLU A 190 -4.78 2.52 -4.47
CA GLU A 190 -6.03 3.14 -4.91
C GLU A 190 -6.43 2.66 -6.31
N ALA A 191 -5.51 2.58 -7.27
CA ALA A 191 -5.78 2.06 -8.61
C ALA A 191 -6.29 0.61 -8.59
N ARG A 192 -5.68 -0.27 -7.77
CA ARG A 192 -6.13 -1.65 -7.61
C ARG A 192 -7.46 -1.78 -6.85
N TYR A 193 -7.82 -0.80 -6.02
CA TYR A 193 -9.15 -0.75 -5.41
C TYR A 193 -10.19 -0.32 -6.46
N ILE A 194 -9.93 0.76 -7.20
CA ILE A 194 -10.80 1.26 -8.25
C ILE A 194 -11.09 0.16 -9.29
N GLN A 195 -10.08 -0.64 -9.67
CA GLN A 195 -10.30 -1.76 -10.58
C GLN A 195 -11.29 -2.78 -10.03
N ARG A 196 -11.05 -3.33 -8.83
CA ARG A 196 -11.97 -4.31 -8.23
C ARG A 196 -13.39 -3.77 -8.09
N LYS A 197 -13.53 -2.47 -7.80
CA LYS A 197 -14.83 -1.81 -7.69
C LYS A 197 -15.51 -1.63 -9.05
N ARG A 198 -14.74 -1.31 -10.11
CA ARG A 198 -15.23 -1.36 -11.50
C ARG A 198 -15.68 -2.77 -11.85
N ASP A 199 -14.82 -3.77 -11.71
CA ASP A 199 -15.10 -5.17 -12.02
C ASP A 199 -16.40 -5.65 -11.32
N PHE A 200 -16.59 -5.27 -10.05
CA PHE A 200 -17.81 -5.57 -9.28
C PHE A 200 -19.07 -4.88 -9.81
N ILE A 201 -19.00 -3.58 -10.13
CA ILE A 201 -20.13 -2.83 -10.70
C ILE A 201 -20.45 -3.34 -12.11
N GLU A 202 -19.44 -3.60 -12.93
CA GLU A 202 -19.56 -4.16 -14.29
C GLU A 202 -20.19 -5.57 -14.24
N HIS A 203 -19.82 -6.42 -13.26
CA HIS A 203 -20.45 -7.73 -13.06
C HIS A 203 -21.91 -7.61 -12.62
N GLN A 204 -22.25 -6.72 -11.69
CA GLN A 204 -23.64 -6.48 -11.26
C GLN A 204 -24.52 -5.97 -12.41
N LEU A 205 -24.00 -5.05 -13.23
CA LEU A 205 -24.72 -4.55 -14.41
C LEU A 205 -24.96 -5.67 -15.43
N SER A 206 -23.98 -6.57 -15.61
CA SER A 206 -24.12 -7.73 -16.51
C SER A 206 -25.20 -8.70 -16.02
N GLU A 207 -25.20 -9.05 -14.73
CA GLU A 207 -26.21 -9.94 -14.13
C GLU A 207 -27.63 -9.34 -14.14
N GLU A 208 -27.76 -8.02 -14.02
CA GLU A 208 -29.05 -7.33 -14.14
C GLU A 208 -29.54 -7.25 -15.59
N GLU A 209 -28.64 -7.16 -16.57
CA GLU A 209 -29.02 -7.18 -18.00
C GLU A 209 -29.50 -8.56 -18.44
N ASP A 210 -28.84 -9.64 -18.01
CA ASP A 210 -29.30 -11.03 -18.25
C ASP A 210 -30.68 -11.32 -17.60
N GLN A 211 -31.02 -10.66 -16.50
CA GLN A 211 -32.34 -10.81 -15.83
C GLN A 211 -33.46 -10.00 -16.49
N VAL A 212 -33.16 -8.86 -17.11
CA VAL A 212 -34.15 -8.00 -17.76
C VAL A 212 -34.59 -8.56 -19.14
N GLU A 213 -33.78 -9.42 -19.78
CA GLU A 213 -34.23 -10.14 -20.99
C GLU A 213 -35.32 -11.21 -20.72
N GLU A 214 -35.59 -11.59 -19.46
CA GLU A 214 -36.64 -12.57 -19.12
C GLU A 214 -37.97 -11.98 -18.59
N ASP A 215 -38.04 -10.68 -18.22
CA ASP A 215 -39.28 -10.04 -17.71
C ASP A 215 -39.57 -8.69 -18.38
N ASP A 216 -40.60 -8.66 -19.26
CA ASP A 216 -41.14 -7.47 -19.95
C ASP A 216 -41.88 -6.51 -18.97
N GLY A 217 -41.18 -5.98 -17.96
CA GLY A 217 -41.77 -5.29 -16.79
C GLY A 217 -41.16 -3.93 -16.42
N ASP A 218 -41.79 -2.84 -16.90
CA ASP A 218 -41.78 -1.45 -16.38
C ASP A 218 -40.48 -0.86 -15.76
N ASN A 219 -39.71 -0.15 -16.60
CA ASN A 219 -39.18 1.24 -16.44
C ASN A 219 -38.57 1.81 -15.13
N GLU A 220 -38.55 1.15 -13.96
CA GLU A 220 -37.88 1.68 -12.74
C GLU A 220 -36.35 1.48 -12.75
N SER A 221 -35.83 0.55 -13.57
CA SER A 221 -34.38 0.24 -13.70
C SER A 221 -33.53 1.46 -14.11
N SER A 222 -34.11 2.41 -14.86
CA SER A 222 -33.37 3.56 -15.45
C SER A 222 -32.65 4.44 -14.42
N ILE A 223 -33.24 4.66 -13.24
CA ILE A 223 -32.66 5.53 -12.20
C ILE A 223 -31.51 4.84 -11.45
N LEU A 224 -31.55 3.52 -11.29
CA LEU A 224 -30.46 2.74 -10.70
C LEU A 224 -29.27 2.62 -11.65
N LYS A 225 -29.53 2.49 -12.96
CA LYS A 225 -28.49 2.54 -14.00
C LYS A 225 -27.76 3.88 -14.02
N ASP A 226 -28.46 5.01 -13.82
CA ASP A 226 -27.86 6.35 -13.85
C ASP A 226 -26.86 6.58 -12.68
N ASN A 227 -27.23 6.19 -11.45
CA ASN A 227 -26.34 6.28 -10.30
C ASN A 227 -25.09 5.39 -10.43
N ARG A 228 -25.23 4.12 -10.84
CA ARG A 228 -24.08 3.22 -11.06
C ARG A 228 -23.20 3.68 -12.22
N SER A 229 -23.78 4.19 -13.30
CA SER A 229 -23.03 4.74 -14.45
C SER A 229 -22.24 5.99 -14.06
N SER A 230 -22.84 6.87 -13.24
CA SER A 230 -22.16 8.04 -12.66
C SER A 230 -20.99 7.64 -11.76
N GLU A 231 -21.16 6.61 -10.92
CA GLU A 231 -20.06 6.06 -10.10
C GLU A 231 -18.95 5.44 -10.97
N LEU A 232 -19.30 4.64 -11.98
CA LEU A 232 -18.34 4.07 -12.93
C LEU A 232 -17.55 5.16 -13.67
N LEU A 233 -18.21 6.25 -14.07
CA LEU A 233 -17.56 7.41 -14.70
C LEU A 233 -16.59 8.10 -13.72
N GLN A 234 -16.99 8.32 -12.47
CA GLN A 234 -16.11 8.89 -11.44
C GLN A 234 -14.88 8.01 -11.17
N LEU A 235 -15.06 6.70 -11.09
CA LEU A 235 -13.98 5.72 -10.95
C LEU A 235 -13.00 5.78 -12.13
N ASN A 236 -13.51 5.81 -13.37
CA ASN A 236 -12.70 5.94 -14.58
C ASN A 236 -11.93 7.27 -14.65
N LEU A 237 -12.55 8.40 -14.28
CA LEU A 237 -11.87 9.70 -14.21
C LEU A 237 -10.75 9.70 -13.15
N ARG A 238 -10.98 9.06 -11.99
CA ARG A 238 -9.94 8.93 -10.96
C ARG A 238 -8.82 8.01 -11.41
N LEU A 239 -9.12 6.86 -12.04
CA LEU A 239 -8.12 5.94 -12.56
C LEU A 239 -7.21 6.60 -13.61
N ASN A 240 -7.79 7.38 -14.53
CA ASN A 240 -7.02 8.17 -15.50
C ASN A 240 -6.14 9.25 -14.84
N THR A 241 -6.60 9.86 -13.74
CA THR A 241 -5.76 10.77 -12.95
C THR A 241 -4.54 10.03 -12.37
N ILE A 242 -4.77 8.86 -11.77
CA ILE A 242 -3.70 8.03 -11.19
C ILE A 242 -2.72 7.54 -12.26
N LYS A 243 -3.22 7.06 -13.41
CA LYS A 243 -2.44 6.66 -14.59
C LYS A 243 -1.48 7.76 -15.01
N ASN A 244 -1.96 9.00 -15.09
CA ASN A 244 -1.13 10.16 -15.44
C ASN A 244 -0.08 10.48 -14.37
N GLU A 245 -0.41 10.42 -13.08
CA GLU A 245 0.58 10.59 -12.01
C GLU A 245 1.66 9.48 -12.04
N ILE A 246 1.27 8.21 -12.18
CA ILE A 246 2.21 7.09 -12.22
C ILE A 246 3.11 7.15 -13.47
N ASN A 247 2.60 7.52 -14.65
CA ASN A 247 3.41 7.74 -15.85
C ASN A 247 4.51 8.81 -15.64
N ILE A 248 4.23 9.86 -14.85
CA ILE A 248 5.22 10.89 -14.47
C ILE A 248 6.27 10.30 -13.51
N LEU A 249 5.86 9.44 -12.59
CA LEU A 249 6.73 8.80 -11.59
C LEU A 249 7.58 7.66 -12.18
N GLU A 250 7.13 6.96 -13.21
CA GLU A 250 7.93 5.95 -13.93
C GLU A 250 9.21 6.58 -14.49
N ASN A 251 9.14 7.80 -15.03
CA ASN A 251 10.29 8.53 -15.58
C ASN A 251 11.17 9.14 -14.47
N PRO A 252 12.44 8.72 -14.29
CA PRO A 252 13.28 9.20 -13.18
C PRO A 252 13.57 10.71 -13.19
N VAL A 253 13.56 11.37 -14.36
CA VAL A 253 13.78 12.82 -14.46
C VAL A 253 12.54 13.58 -14.03
N MET A 254 11.38 13.20 -14.57
CA MET A 254 10.10 13.85 -14.24
C MET A 254 9.71 13.62 -12.78
N ARG A 255 9.95 12.42 -12.25
CA ARG A 255 9.86 12.08 -10.83
C ARG A 255 10.59 13.08 -9.92
N ASN A 256 11.86 13.38 -10.22
CA ASN A 256 12.66 14.35 -9.46
C ASN A 256 12.12 15.79 -9.54
N VAL A 257 11.42 16.15 -10.61
CA VAL A 257 10.75 17.45 -10.75
C VAL A 257 9.44 17.46 -9.95
N PHE A 258 8.62 16.42 -10.10
CA PHE A 258 7.38 16.22 -9.36
C PHE A 258 7.59 16.27 -7.85
N GLU A 259 8.63 15.60 -7.35
CA GLU A 259 8.97 15.61 -5.93
C GLU A 259 9.22 17.04 -5.40
N LYS A 260 10.05 17.81 -6.11
CA LYS A 260 10.37 19.20 -5.75
C LYS A 260 9.17 20.14 -5.82
N VAL A 261 8.24 19.89 -6.75
CA VAL A 261 7.02 20.69 -6.91
C VAL A 261 5.97 20.34 -5.85
N ARG A 262 5.80 19.05 -5.54
CA ARG A 262 4.73 18.56 -4.65
C ARG A 262 5.09 18.62 -3.16
N PHE A 263 6.31 18.25 -2.79
CA PHE A 263 6.77 18.17 -1.39
C PHE A 263 7.72 19.33 -1.01
N GLY A 264 8.13 20.14 -2.00
CA GLY A 264 9.09 21.22 -1.82
C GLY A 264 10.53 20.73 -1.67
N VAL A 265 11.47 21.68 -1.63
CA VAL A 265 12.82 21.39 -1.12
C VAL A 265 12.73 21.40 0.40
N GLY A 266 13.04 20.27 1.04
CA GLY A 266 12.69 19.97 2.44
C GLY A 266 12.77 21.18 3.39
N LYS A 267 11.65 21.44 4.08
CA LYS A 267 11.48 22.59 5.00
C LYS A 267 12.72 22.77 5.87
N ALA A 268 13.28 23.97 5.87
CA ALA A 268 14.54 24.24 6.53
C ALA A 268 14.45 23.96 8.04
N LYS A 269 15.44 23.23 8.59
CA LYS A 269 15.66 23.13 10.03
C LYS A 269 15.80 24.54 10.61
N GLY A 270 14.73 25.08 11.20
CA GLY A 270 14.69 26.46 11.68
C GLY A 270 13.33 27.15 11.70
N GLU A 271 12.26 26.57 11.14
CA GLU A 271 10.89 27.06 11.44
C GLU A 271 10.54 26.79 12.91
N ALA A 272 9.96 27.80 13.58
CA ALA A 272 9.53 27.68 14.96
C ALA A 272 8.38 26.67 15.10
N PRO A 273 8.25 25.96 16.23
CA PRO A 273 7.15 25.02 16.43
C PRO A 273 5.80 25.73 16.26
N MET A 274 4.91 25.11 15.49
CA MET A 274 3.60 25.63 15.14
C MET A 274 2.53 24.58 15.44
N SER A 275 1.48 25.00 16.15
CA SER A 275 0.27 24.21 16.38
C SER A 275 -0.79 24.55 15.34
N TYR A 276 -1.61 23.55 15.01
CA TYR A 276 -2.66 23.65 14.01
C TYR A 276 -4.01 23.45 14.70
N ILE A 277 -4.94 24.38 14.49
CA ILE A 277 -6.32 24.27 14.98
C ILE A 277 -7.22 24.00 13.78
N VAL A 278 -7.88 22.85 13.74
CA VAL A 278 -8.95 22.59 12.78
C VAL A 278 -10.20 23.34 13.22
N THR A 279 -10.89 23.98 12.28
CA THR A 279 -12.07 24.81 12.51
C THR A 279 -13.28 24.23 11.79
N GLN A 280 -14.48 24.64 12.19
CA GLN A 280 -15.73 24.17 11.60
C GLN A 280 -16.69 25.34 11.33
N ALA A 281 -17.59 25.15 10.37
CA ALA A 281 -18.62 26.12 10.01
C ALA A 281 -19.77 26.11 11.05
N VAL A 282 -19.55 26.73 12.20
CA VAL A 282 -20.51 26.82 13.32
C VAL A 282 -20.75 28.27 13.76
N PRO A 283 -21.83 28.56 14.52
CA PRO A 283 -22.05 29.88 15.10
C PRO A 283 -20.85 30.37 15.91
N MET A 284 -20.55 31.67 15.81
CA MET A 284 -19.34 32.29 16.36
C MET A 284 -19.12 31.99 17.85
N ASP A 285 -20.18 31.94 18.66
CA ASP A 285 -20.08 31.64 20.09
C ASP A 285 -19.57 30.21 20.36
N LYS A 286 -20.00 29.23 19.55
CA LYS A 286 -19.51 27.84 19.63
C LYS A 286 -18.04 27.76 19.20
N GLN A 287 -17.69 28.43 18.09
CA GLN A 287 -16.30 28.48 17.61
C GLN A 287 -15.39 29.15 18.65
N LEU A 288 -15.84 30.22 19.30
CA LEU A 288 -15.10 30.94 20.32
C LEU A 288 -14.93 30.12 21.61
N ALA A 289 -15.95 29.37 22.04
CA ALA A 289 -15.84 28.43 23.16
C ALA A 289 -14.80 27.33 22.89
N TYR A 290 -14.84 26.70 21.71
CA TYR A 290 -13.82 25.73 21.28
C TYR A 290 -12.40 26.33 21.31
N LEU A 291 -12.21 27.55 20.80
CA LEU A 291 -10.92 28.21 20.82
C LEU A 291 -10.44 28.59 22.24
N GLN A 292 -11.35 28.83 23.18
CA GLN A 292 -11.01 29.01 24.59
C GLN A 292 -10.49 27.71 25.20
N SER A 293 -11.17 26.58 24.99
CA SER A 293 -10.71 25.26 25.45
C SER A 293 -9.40 24.84 24.78
N ALA A 294 -9.24 25.04 23.47
CA ALA A 294 -8.00 24.76 22.76
C ALA A 294 -6.81 25.59 23.31
N LYS A 295 -7.06 26.86 23.65
CA LYS A 295 -6.05 27.75 24.25
C LYS A 295 -5.57 27.26 25.64
N GLU A 296 -6.39 26.52 26.39
CA GLU A 296 -5.97 25.95 27.68
C GLU A 296 -5.02 24.76 27.53
N MET A 297 -5.00 24.12 26.35
CA MET A 297 -4.10 22.99 26.03
C MET A 297 -2.88 23.38 25.19
N ILE A 298 -2.88 24.54 24.53
CA ILE A 298 -1.77 25.04 23.71
C ILE A 298 -0.81 25.87 24.57
N GLU A 299 0.49 25.63 24.44
CA GLU A 299 1.51 26.42 25.14
C GLU A 299 1.49 27.89 24.66
N PRO A 300 1.53 28.87 25.57
CA PRO A 300 1.24 30.28 25.25
C PRO A 300 2.29 30.98 24.35
N GLU A 301 3.45 30.35 24.11
CA GLU A 301 4.52 30.87 23.26
C GLU A 301 4.53 30.26 21.85
N ILE A 302 3.71 29.23 21.60
CA ILE A 302 3.64 28.53 20.30
C ILE A 302 2.77 29.30 19.31
N SER A 303 3.23 29.42 18.06
CA SER A 303 2.43 30.02 16.98
C SER A 303 1.32 29.08 16.53
N VAL A 304 0.14 29.63 16.24
CA VAL A 304 -1.05 28.85 15.85
C VAL A 304 -1.49 29.18 14.43
N LYS A 305 -1.69 28.17 13.59
CA LYS A 305 -2.36 28.28 12.28
C LYS A 305 -3.75 27.63 12.35
N MET A 306 -4.73 28.25 11.69
CA MET A 306 -6.08 27.69 11.56
C MET A 306 -6.25 26.99 10.21
N CYS A 307 -6.91 25.83 10.21
CA CYS A 307 -7.25 25.05 9.03
C CYS A 307 -8.77 24.76 9.02
N ASP A 308 -9.33 24.49 7.85
CA ASP A 308 -10.74 24.14 7.61
C ASP A 308 -11.02 22.62 7.68
N SER A 309 -9.96 21.79 7.66
CA SER A 309 -10.03 20.33 7.72
C SER A 309 -8.74 19.74 8.30
N LEU A 310 -8.81 18.51 8.82
CA LEU A 310 -7.60 17.75 9.19
C LEU A 310 -6.68 17.52 7.98
N GLN A 311 -7.21 17.25 6.79
CA GLN A 311 -6.40 17.08 5.57
C GLN A 311 -5.57 18.34 5.27
N HIS A 312 -6.18 19.52 5.28
CA HIS A 312 -5.45 20.78 5.06
C HIS A 312 -4.38 21.04 6.15
N ALA A 313 -4.62 20.61 7.39
CA ALA A 313 -3.61 20.67 8.44
C ALA A 313 -2.44 19.71 8.17
N LEU A 314 -2.72 18.46 7.79
CA LEU A 314 -1.73 17.44 7.39
C LEU A 314 -0.85 17.92 6.24
N ASP A 315 -1.46 18.44 5.16
CA ASP A 315 -0.76 18.92 3.96
C ASP A 315 0.25 20.06 4.24
N HIS A 316 0.18 20.69 5.43
CA HIS A 316 0.99 21.86 5.78
C HIS A 316 1.79 21.72 7.07
N CYS A 317 1.53 20.75 7.94
CA CYS A 317 2.17 20.64 9.23
C CYS A 317 3.69 20.35 9.13
N SER A 318 4.40 20.48 10.26
CA SER A 318 5.73 19.88 10.39
C SER A 318 5.60 18.53 11.13
N PRO A 319 6.59 17.64 10.99
CA PRO A 319 6.70 16.40 11.77
C PRO A 319 6.33 16.52 13.26
N ASP A 320 6.81 17.57 13.93
CA ASP A 320 6.66 17.75 15.38
C ASP A 320 5.44 18.63 15.76
N SER A 321 4.51 18.90 14.84
CA SER A 321 3.33 19.73 15.08
C SER A 321 2.27 19.04 15.96
N ALA A 322 1.64 19.81 16.84
CA ALA A 322 0.38 19.43 17.49
C ALA A 322 -0.82 19.93 16.66
N ILE A 323 -1.77 19.04 16.36
CA ILE A 323 -3.04 19.35 15.67
C ILE A 323 -4.21 19.14 16.64
N PHE A 324 -5.02 20.18 16.80
CA PHE A 324 -6.20 20.19 17.67
C PHE A 324 -7.47 20.08 16.83
N LEU A 325 -8.33 19.14 17.22
CA LEU A 325 -9.55 18.78 16.51
C LEU A 325 -10.80 19.24 17.29
N PRO A 326 -11.79 19.86 16.62
CA PRO A 326 -13.00 20.31 17.27
C PRO A 326 -13.92 19.13 17.66
N PRO A 327 -14.59 19.21 18.82
CA PRO A 327 -15.53 18.19 19.26
C PRO A 327 -16.75 18.15 18.33
N TYR A 328 -17.48 17.03 18.35
CA TYR A 328 -18.64 16.74 17.50
C TYR A 328 -18.35 16.77 15.99
N THR A 329 -17.11 16.44 15.56
CA THR A 329 -16.74 16.46 14.13
C THR A 329 -16.25 15.11 13.60
N ARG A 330 -16.61 14.84 12.34
CA ARG A 330 -16.02 13.78 11.52
C ARG A 330 -14.96 14.42 10.61
N GLN A 331 -13.79 13.80 10.52
CA GLN A 331 -12.63 14.27 9.78
C GLN A 331 -12.25 13.20 8.74
N ASP A 332 -12.83 13.30 7.55
CA ASP A 332 -12.49 12.41 6.43
C ASP A 332 -11.11 12.80 5.86
N ILE A 333 -10.17 11.86 5.86
CA ILE A 333 -8.83 12.02 5.29
C ILE A 333 -8.64 11.10 4.08
N LYS A 334 -7.68 11.41 3.21
CA LYS A 334 -7.23 10.51 2.13
C LYS A 334 -5.85 9.96 2.47
N PHE A 335 -5.53 8.75 2.01
CA PHE A 335 -4.31 8.01 2.34
C PHE A 335 -3.04 8.86 2.55
N LEU A 336 -2.30 8.53 3.60
CA LEU A 336 -1.55 9.51 4.37
C LEU A 336 -0.07 9.68 4.02
N GLU A 337 0.36 10.92 4.23
CA GLU A 337 1.75 11.23 4.55
C GLU A 337 2.15 10.61 5.90
N TYR A 338 3.38 10.13 6.01
CA TYR A 338 3.87 9.50 7.22
C TYR A 338 3.92 10.49 8.39
N LEU A 339 3.30 10.11 9.52
CA LEU A 339 3.46 10.80 10.80
C LEU A 339 4.85 10.47 11.37
N ASN A 340 5.81 11.29 10.99
CA ASN A 340 7.18 11.27 11.48
C ASN A 340 7.33 12.39 12.51
N GLY A 341 8.23 12.25 13.49
CA GLY A 341 8.51 13.32 14.47
C GLY A 341 7.48 13.43 15.59
N GLY A 342 7.81 14.23 16.61
CA GLY A 342 7.22 14.33 17.94
C GLY A 342 5.81 14.93 18.02
N GLY A 343 5.01 14.80 16.97
CA GLY A 343 3.71 15.44 16.83
C GLY A 343 2.62 14.85 17.72
N SER A 344 1.45 15.49 17.70
CA SER A 344 0.26 14.91 18.34
C SER A 344 -1.05 15.33 17.68
N PHE A 345 -2.05 14.44 17.70
CA PHE A 345 -3.44 14.79 17.42
C PHE A 345 -4.24 14.78 18.72
N ARG A 346 -5.02 15.84 18.97
CA ARG A 346 -5.80 15.97 20.21
C ARG A 346 -7.22 16.43 19.95
N GLY A 347 -8.20 15.65 20.38
CA GLY A 347 -9.59 16.09 20.43
C GLY A 347 -9.83 17.04 21.60
N VAL A 348 -10.51 18.16 21.32
CA VAL A 348 -10.87 19.15 22.35
C VAL A 348 -12.20 18.80 22.99
N SER A 349 -12.22 17.67 23.71
CA SER A 349 -13.27 17.23 24.63
C SER A 349 -12.62 16.64 25.90
N SER A 350 -13.42 16.44 26.95
CA SER A 350 -13.06 15.74 28.18
C SER A 350 -13.83 14.44 28.38
N ALA A 351 -14.69 14.02 27.43
CA ALA A 351 -15.51 12.81 27.54
C ALA A 351 -14.65 11.55 27.38
N ASP A 352 -14.77 10.63 28.33
CA ASP A 352 -13.96 9.40 28.41
C ASP A 352 -14.69 8.19 27.82
N PHE A 353 -14.06 7.48 26.89
CA PHE A 353 -14.70 6.35 26.18
C PHE A 353 -15.06 5.16 27.07
N LEU A 354 -14.43 5.01 28.24
CA LEU A 354 -14.69 3.88 29.14
C LEU A 354 -15.67 4.24 30.25
N GLY A 355 -15.65 5.49 30.73
CA GLY A 355 -16.60 5.99 31.73
C GLY A 355 -17.93 6.52 31.17
N GLU A 356 -17.90 7.13 29.98
CA GLU A 356 -18.99 7.96 29.43
C GLU A 356 -19.24 7.63 27.93
N TYR A 357 -19.12 6.35 27.55
CA TYR A 357 -19.13 5.83 26.16
C TYR A 357 -20.09 6.53 25.18
N ASP A 358 -21.39 6.59 25.49
CA ASP A 358 -22.41 7.20 24.62
C ASP A 358 -22.12 8.69 24.33
N GLN A 359 -21.70 9.43 25.37
CA GLN A 359 -21.31 10.84 25.24
C GLN A 359 -19.97 10.96 24.51
N ALA A 360 -18.99 10.12 24.86
CA ALA A 360 -17.66 10.15 24.25
C ALA A 360 -17.67 9.87 22.74
N ILE A 361 -18.61 9.05 22.24
CA ILE A 361 -18.83 8.83 20.80
C ILE A 361 -19.36 10.07 20.08
N GLU A 362 -20.26 10.83 20.71
CA GLU A 362 -20.81 12.05 20.12
C GLU A 362 -19.85 13.24 20.23
N GLU A 363 -19.14 13.39 21.36
CA GLU A 363 -18.27 14.54 21.62
C GLU A 363 -16.90 14.44 20.97
N ASN A 364 -16.24 13.28 21.00
CA ASN A 364 -14.87 13.19 20.52
C ASN A 364 -14.81 13.20 18.99
N PRO A 365 -13.84 13.89 18.38
CA PRO A 365 -13.66 13.89 16.94
C PRO A 365 -13.37 12.49 16.41
N THR A 366 -14.04 12.13 15.31
CA THR A 366 -13.84 10.87 14.60
C THR A 366 -12.99 11.10 13.35
N ILE A 367 -11.85 10.42 13.25
CA ILE A 367 -11.00 10.38 12.06
C ILE A 367 -11.30 9.08 11.29
N VAL A 368 -11.38 9.17 9.96
CA VAL A 368 -11.80 8.08 9.08
C VAL A 368 -11.24 8.28 7.67
N SER A 369 -11.02 7.20 6.91
CA SER A 369 -10.67 7.36 5.50
C SER A 369 -11.92 7.65 4.66
N LYS A 370 -11.77 8.59 3.75
CA LYS A 370 -12.76 8.95 2.73
C LYS A 370 -12.97 7.85 1.69
N ASN A 371 -11.99 6.97 1.51
CA ASN A 371 -12.01 5.87 0.54
C ASN A 371 -11.78 4.54 1.28
N ASP A 372 -12.05 3.40 0.62
CA ASP A 372 -11.57 2.11 1.12
C ASP A 372 -10.04 2.02 0.95
N ASP A 373 -9.32 2.30 2.03
CA ASP A 373 -7.88 2.48 2.01
C ASP A 373 -7.11 1.29 2.60
N SER A 374 -5.81 1.26 2.32
CA SER A 374 -4.92 0.26 2.88
C SER A 374 -4.68 0.45 4.37
N VAL A 375 -4.43 1.69 4.81
CA VAL A 375 -4.10 2.03 6.20
C VAL A 375 -4.69 3.38 6.58
N LEU A 376 -5.31 3.52 7.78
CA LEU A 376 -5.86 4.81 8.25
C LEU A 376 -4.82 5.76 8.84
N LEU A 377 -3.76 5.29 9.51
CA LEU A 377 -2.62 6.12 9.93
C LEU A 377 -1.30 5.33 9.83
N THR A 378 -0.20 5.95 9.39
CA THR A 378 1.13 5.33 9.51
C THR A 378 2.11 6.24 10.26
N ILE A 379 2.59 5.75 11.40
CA ILE A 379 3.48 6.45 12.34
C ILE A 379 4.90 5.87 12.25
N ASP A 380 5.92 6.74 12.26
CA ASP A 380 7.34 6.36 12.22
C ASP A 380 8.20 7.39 13.00
N GLY A 381 7.98 7.41 14.31
CA GLY A 381 8.52 8.39 15.23
C GLY A 381 7.72 8.38 16.54
N ASP A 382 8.10 9.26 17.47
CA ASP A 382 7.37 9.44 18.72
C ASP A 382 6.09 10.23 18.45
N PHE A 383 4.90 9.74 18.79
CA PHE A 383 3.65 10.43 18.44
C PHE A 383 2.56 10.20 19.50
N THR A 384 1.71 11.21 19.74
CA THR A 384 0.60 11.09 20.71
C THR A 384 -0.76 11.31 20.05
N LEU A 385 -1.72 10.43 20.33
CA LEU A 385 -3.14 10.65 20.05
C LEU A 385 -3.91 10.72 21.36
N GLU A 386 -4.77 11.73 21.50
CA GLU A 386 -5.51 12.00 22.74
C GLU A 386 -6.97 12.38 22.40
N ASN A 387 -7.95 11.75 23.06
CA ASN A 387 -9.39 12.05 22.93
C ASN A 387 -9.93 11.97 21.48
N ILE A 388 -9.67 10.87 20.78
CA ILE A 388 -10.01 10.69 19.35
C ILE A 388 -10.64 9.32 19.11
N ARG A 389 -11.68 9.28 18.28
CA ARG A 389 -12.19 8.04 17.67
C ARG A 389 -11.53 7.81 16.30
N LEU A 390 -11.07 6.59 16.07
CA LEU A 390 -10.53 6.10 14.79
C LEU A 390 -11.54 5.10 14.23
N ASP A 391 -12.30 5.55 13.23
CA ASP A 391 -13.24 4.72 12.47
C ASP A 391 -12.45 4.03 11.34
N CYS A 392 -12.11 2.77 11.59
CA CYS A 392 -11.29 1.95 10.72
C CYS A 392 -12.15 1.04 9.81
N SER A 393 -13.47 1.22 9.79
CA SER A 393 -14.41 0.42 8.99
C SER A 393 -14.02 0.36 7.50
N ASN A 394 -13.52 1.47 6.97
CA ASN A 394 -13.11 1.65 5.57
C ASN A 394 -11.62 1.34 5.33
N VAL A 395 -10.89 0.69 6.23
CA VAL A 395 -9.47 0.35 6.01
C VAL A 395 -9.11 -1.07 6.37
N ARG A 396 -8.08 -1.61 5.71
CA ARG A 396 -7.52 -2.94 6.04
C ARG A 396 -6.72 -2.95 7.34
N THR A 397 -6.10 -1.82 7.67
CA THR A 397 -5.38 -1.64 8.93
C THR A 397 -5.66 -0.25 9.49
N GLY A 398 -6.05 -0.16 10.76
CA GLY A 398 -6.25 1.13 11.43
C GLY A 398 -4.95 1.92 11.51
N VAL A 399 -4.04 1.51 12.39
CA VAL A 399 -2.76 2.22 12.60
C VAL A 399 -1.58 1.29 12.39
N VAL A 400 -0.64 1.70 11.54
CA VAL A 400 0.66 1.04 11.36
C VAL A 400 1.75 1.84 12.08
N ILE A 401 2.48 1.20 12.98
CA ILE A 401 3.57 1.81 13.75
C ILE A 401 4.89 1.17 13.31
N LYS A 402 5.79 1.96 12.69
CA LYS A 402 7.06 1.50 12.12
C LYS A 402 8.26 1.62 13.06
N LYS A 403 8.28 2.64 13.91
CA LYS A 403 9.26 2.86 15.00
C LYS A 403 8.75 3.91 15.98
N GLY A 404 9.36 3.98 17.17
CA GLY A 404 9.25 5.11 18.09
C GLY A 404 8.47 4.83 19.38
N ASN A 405 8.22 5.90 20.14
CA ASN A 405 7.46 5.91 21.38
C ASN A 405 6.05 6.49 21.13
N ILE A 406 5.03 5.63 21.04
CA ILE A 406 3.66 6.06 20.70
C ILE A 406 2.78 6.01 21.95
N THR A 407 1.99 7.05 22.18
CA THR A 407 0.99 7.08 23.26
C THR A 407 -0.40 7.32 22.67
N PHE A 408 -1.32 6.39 22.90
CA PHE A 408 -2.75 6.57 22.70
C PHE A 408 -3.39 6.81 24.06
N ARG A 409 -4.14 7.89 24.22
CA ARG A 409 -4.86 8.20 25.47
C ARG A 409 -6.32 8.52 25.20
N ASN A 410 -7.22 7.81 25.86
CA ASN A 410 -8.66 7.98 25.64
C ASN A 410 -8.98 7.94 24.14
N CYS A 411 -8.51 6.89 23.47
CA CYS A 411 -8.73 6.65 22.05
C CYS A 411 -9.66 5.45 21.87
N TYR A 412 -10.62 5.59 20.95
CA TYR A 412 -11.51 4.50 20.56
C TYR A 412 -11.21 4.08 19.12
N PHE A 413 -10.78 2.83 18.93
CA PHE A 413 -10.58 2.22 17.62
C PHE A 413 -11.76 1.29 17.36
N VAL A 414 -12.45 1.48 16.24
CA VAL A 414 -13.54 0.61 15.81
C VAL A 414 -13.27 0.10 14.39
N GLY A 415 -13.37 -1.20 14.19
CA GLY A 415 -13.22 -1.85 12.89
C GLY A 415 -14.55 -2.05 12.19
N ASP A 416 -14.70 -3.19 11.53
CA ASP A 416 -15.94 -3.63 10.90
C ASP A 416 -16.20 -5.07 11.37
N PRO A 417 -17.30 -5.32 12.11
CA PRO A 417 -17.54 -6.59 12.79
C PRO A 417 -17.81 -7.75 11.83
N ASN A 418 -18.02 -7.48 10.53
CA ASN A 418 -18.23 -8.49 9.50
C ASN A 418 -16.92 -8.98 8.87
N SER A 419 -15.79 -8.30 9.13
CA SER A 419 -14.55 -8.53 8.39
C SER A 419 -13.57 -9.46 9.11
N THR A 420 -13.08 -10.47 8.40
CA THR A 420 -12.12 -11.46 8.91
C THR A 420 -10.66 -11.14 8.57
N THR A 421 -10.39 -9.99 7.94
CA THR A 421 -9.03 -9.61 7.54
C THR A 421 -8.57 -8.22 8.00
N LYS A 422 -9.43 -7.42 8.65
CA LYS A 422 -9.09 -6.08 9.16
C LYS A 422 -8.31 -6.12 10.48
N GLN A 423 -7.25 -5.31 10.58
CA GLN A 423 -6.37 -5.24 11.74
C GLN A 423 -6.48 -3.85 12.41
N GLY A 424 -6.54 -3.79 13.74
CA GLY A 424 -6.66 -2.52 14.47
C GLY A 424 -5.36 -1.74 14.48
N VAL A 425 -4.40 -2.19 15.30
CA VAL A 425 -3.05 -1.61 15.37
C VAL A 425 -2.00 -2.66 15.02
N VAL A 426 -1.12 -2.35 14.05
CA VAL A 426 -0.03 -3.21 13.59
C VAL A 426 1.31 -2.58 13.95
N ILE A 427 2.10 -3.32 14.72
CA ILE A 427 3.33 -2.85 15.34
C ILE A 427 4.53 -3.59 14.72
N PHE A 428 5.41 -2.84 14.07
CA PHE A 428 6.74 -3.32 13.70
C PHE A 428 7.70 -3.21 14.89
N GLY A 429 8.78 -3.99 14.89
CA GLY A 429 9.65 -4.13 16.05
C GLY A 429 10.42 -2.87 16.44
N ASN A 430 11.04 -2.90 17.63
CA ASN A 430 11.75 -1.78 18.25
C ASN A 430 10.86 -0.55 18.55
N CYS A 431 9.63 -0.80 18.99
CA CYS A 431 8.66 0.23 19.41
C CYS A 431 8.32 0.13 20.91
N ASN A 432 8.02 1.26 21.54
CA ASN A 432 7.40 1.31 22.87
C ASN A 432 6.05 2.02 22.77
N ILE A 433 4.98 1.34 23.13
CA ILE A 433 3.62 1.79 22.87
C ILE A 433 2.80 1.72 24.16
N THR A 434 2.19 2.83 24.54
CA THR A 434 1.25 2.89 25.66
C THR A 434 -0.15 3.18 25.15
N PHE A 435 -1.09 2.33 25.53
CA PHE A 435 -2.53 2.57 25.45
C PHE A 435 -3.01 2.93 26.85
N GLU A 436 -3.60 4.12 27.01
CA GLU A 436 -4.08 4.65 28.29
C GLU A 436 -5.58 4.94 28.18
N ARG A 437 -6.43 4.24 28.93
CA ARG A 437 -7.90 4.33 28.84
C ARG A 437 -8.44 4.18 27.40
N CYS A 438 -7.87 3.26 26.63
CA CYS A 438 -8.27 3.05 25.24
C CYS A 438 -9.34 1.95 25.12
N LEU A 439 -10.10 2.00 24.03
CA LEU A 439 -11.08 1.00 23.64
C LEU A 439 -10.76 0.54 22.20
N ILE A 440 -10.69 -0.77 21.96
CA ILE A 440 -10.40 -1.36 20.64
C ILE A 440 -11.44 -2.44 20.35
N GLU A 441 -12.24 -2.26 19.31
CA GLU A 441 -13.38 -3.14 19.02
C GLU A 441 -13.53 -3.50 17.53
N GLU A 442 -14.12 -4.67 17.27
CA GLU A 442 -14.61 -5.09 15.93
C GLU A 442 -13.52 -5.28 14.85
N PHE A 443 -12.38 -5.89 15.21
CA PHE A 443 -11.29 -6.24 14.28
C PHE A 443 -11.07 -7.76 14.17
N SER A 444 -10.51 -8.27 13.07
CA SER A 444 -9.94 -9.62 13.04
C SER A 444 -8.82 -9.74 14.08
N THR A 445 -7.84 -8.83 14.05
CA THR A 445 -6.81 -8.75 15.10
C THR A 445 -6.79 -7.33 15.66
N GLY A 446 -7.14 -7.16 16.94
CA GLY A 446 -7.22 -5.85 17.60
C GLY A 446 -5.87 -5.15 17.66
N ILE A 447 -4.87 -5.82 18.23
CA ILE A 447 -3.46 -5.40 18.19
C ILE A 447 -2.62 -6.57 17.65
N TYR A 448 -1.80 -6.33 16.64
CA TYR A 448 -0.77 -7.25 16.16
C TYR A 448 0.62 -6.66 16.38
N SER A 449 1.57 -7.47 16.85
CA SER A 449 2.97 -7.07 17.03
C SER A 449 3.98 -8.09 16.49
N ASN A 450 4.97 -7.57 15.76
CA ASN A 450 6.19 -8.27 15.39
C ASN A 450 7.14 -8.35 16.61
N HIS A 451 8.38 -8.83 16.44
CA HIS A 451 9.40 -8.97 17.50
C HIS A 451 9.85 -7.64 18.17
N ASP A 452 10.58 -7.73 19.30
CA ASP A 452 11.27 -6.61 19.97
C ASP A 452 10.39 -5.38 20.31
N CYS A 453 9.14 -5.60 20.71
CA CYS A 453 8.22 -4.52 21.09
C CYS A 453 8.00 -4.42 22.61
N THR A 454 7.64 -3.23 23.11
CA THR A 454 7.04 -3.07 24.45
C THR A 454 5.65 -2.46 24.30
N ILE A 455 4.63 -3.16 24.82
CA ILE A 455 3.23 -2.73 24.80
C ILE A 455 2.76 -2.59 26.24
N ASN A 456 2.16 -1.46 26.57
CA ASN A 456 1.67 -1.13 27.91
C ASN A 456 0.18 -0.78 27.83
N LEU A 457 -0.67 -1.68 28.30
CA LEU A 457 -2.13 -1.54 28.33
C LEU A 457 -2.56 -1.05 29.70
N LEU A 458 -2.76 0.26 29.84
CA LEU A 458 -3.23 0.93 31.06
C LEU A 458 -4.74 1.17 30.95
N ASP A 459 -5.53 0.58 31.86
CA ASP A 459 -6.99 0.70 31.93
C ASP A 459 -7.66 0.53 30.55
N THR A 460 -7.14 -0.37 29.71
CA THR A 460 -7.51 -0.47 28.28
C THR A 460 -8.38 -1.70 28.04
N THR A 461 -9.42 -1.55 27.21
CA THR A 461 -10.37 -2.60 26.86
C THR A 461 -10.25 -2.99 25.40
N ILE A 462 -10.22 -4.30 25.13
CA ILE A 462 -10.30 -4.89 23.78
C ILE A 462 -11.53 -5.81 23.73
N SER A 463 -12.47 -5.56 22.83
CA SER A 463 -13.74 -6.30 22.73
C SER A 463 -14.02 -6.81 21.32
N GLY A 464 -14.74 -7.93 21.19
CA GLY A 464 -15.42 -8.28 19.94
C GLY A 464 -14.51 -8.49 18.73
N CYS A 465 -13.22 -8.77 18.95
CA CYS A 465 -12.26 -9.08 17.89
C CYS A 465 -12.27 -10.60 17.58
N MET A 466 -11.65 -11.06 16.48
CA MET A 466 -11.37 -12.51 16.37
C MET A 466 -10.24 -12.88 17.33
N THR A 467 -9.12 -12.17 17.28
CA THR A 467 -8.03 -12.21 18.26
C THR A 467 -7.85 -10.81 18.87
N GLY A 468 -7.88 -10.69 20.20
CA GLY A 468 -7.71 -9.40 20.88
C GLY A 468 -6.31 -8.82 20.72
N LEU A 469 -5.30 -9.56 21.19
CA LEU A 469 -3.88 -9.24 21.05
C LEU A 469 -3.11 -10.42 20.46
N GLU A 470 -2.34 -10.18 19.41
CA GLU A 470 -1.49 -11.15 18.73
C GLU A 470 -0.05 -10.64 18.71
N THR A 471 0.90 -11.49 19.11
CA THR A 471 2.31 -11.10 19.25
C THR A 471 3.24 -12.22 18.84
N LEU A 472 4.36 -11.87 18.21
CA LEU A 472 5.46 -12.80 17.97
C LEU A 472 6.41 -12.83 19.20
N ASP A 473 7.49 -13.58 19.10
CA ASP A 473 8.46 -13.73 20.19
C ASP A 473 9.18 -12.40 20.54
N GLN A 474 9.74 -12.35 21.76
CA GLN A 474 10.60 -11.25 22.24
C GLN A 474 9.90 -9.90 22.49
N CYS A 475 8.56 -9.82 22.40
CA CYS A 475 7.78 -8.70 22.92
C CYS A 475 7.58 -8.74 24.44
N LYS A 476 7.40 -7.55 25.04
CA LYS A 476 7.06 -7.35 26.45
C LYS A 476 5.72 -6.64 26.58
N ILE A 477 4.73 -7.30 27.15
CA ILE A 477 3.37 -6.79 27.28
C ILE A 477 3.04 -6.62 28.76
N LEU A 478 2.74 -5.38 29.14
CA LEU A 478 2.36 -4.99 30.49
C LEU A 478 0.86 -4.70 30.51
N PHE A 479 0.11 -5.52 31.24
CA PHE A 479 -1.31 -5.31 31.52
C PHE A 479 -1.45 -4.61 32.87
N ARG A 480 -2.03 -3.41 32.88
CA ARG A 480 -2.41 -2.70 34.11
C ARG A 480 -3.90 -2.42 34.08
N SER A 481 -4.69 -3.22 34.80
CA SER A 481 -6.16 -3.16 34.78
C SER A 481 -6.77 -3.26 33.38
N ALA A 482 -6.19 -4.09 32.50
CA ALA A 482 -6.65 -4.27 31.13
C ALA A 482 -7.76 -5.34 31.04
N SER A 483 -8.71 -5.16 30.11
CA SER A 483 -9.81 -6.10 29.86
C SER A 483 -9.76 -6.61 28.41
N ILE A 484 -9.75 -7.93 28.19
CA ILE A 484 -9.92 -8.52 26.86
C ILE A 484 -11.09 -9.51 26.87
N LYS A 485 -12.16 -9.18 26.14
CA LYS A 485 -13.46 -9.83 26.28
C LYS A 485 -14.16 -10.14 24.96
N HIS A 486 -15.00 -11.16 24.96
CA HIS A 486 -15.89 -11.50 23.84
C HIS A 486 -15.17 -11.71 22.49
N CYS A 487 -13.92 -12.18 22.48
CA CYS A 487 -13.23 -12.46 21.23
C CYS A 487 -13.72 -13.77 20.60
N SER A 488 -13.96 -13.80 19.29
CA SER A 488 -14.55 -14.98 18.61
C SER A 488 -13.56 -16.13 18.40
N GLN A 489 -12.27 -15.89 18.63
CA GLN A 489 -11.25 -16.93 18.82
C GLN A 489 -10.55 -16.73 20.16
N TYR A 490 -9.61 -15.78 20.26
CA TYR A 490 -8.64 -15.71 21.35
C TYR A 490 -8.57 -14.33 22.01
N GLY A 491 -8.42 -14.30 23.33
CA GLY A 491 -8.06 -13.05 24.02
C GLY A 491 -6.64 -12.62 23.64
N LEU A 492 -5.67 -13.51 23.84
CA LEU A 492 -4.27 -13.35 23.48
C LEU A 492 -3.71 -14.55 22.73
N LEU A 493 -2.94 -14.30 21.67
CA LEU A 493 -2.12 -15.29 20.96
C LEU A 493 -0.65 -14.85 20.95
N LEU A 494 0.24 -15.72 21.46
CA LEU A 494 1.70 -15.60 21.34
C LEU A 494 2.20 -16.69 20.40
N GLU A 495 2.88 -16.30 19.33
CA GLU A 495 3.65 -17.21 18.48
C GLU A 495 5.09 -17.30 18.97
N ASP A 496 5.43 -18.43 19.60
CA ASP A 496 6.76 -18.68 20.18
C ASP A 496 7.64 -19.43 19.17
N PHE A 497 8.67 -18.74 18.65
CA PHE A 497 9.64 -19.30 17.69
C PHE A 497 10.89 -19.88 18.37
N ASN A 498 10.93 -19.97 19.71
CA ASN A 498 12.10 -20.51 20.41
C ASN A 498 12.25 -22.03 20.18
N ASP A 499 13.42 -22.40 19.66
CA ASP A 499 13.88 -23.78 19.54
C ASP A 499 14.18 -24.36 20.94
N ASP A 500 13.18 -24.98 21.56
CA ASP A 500 13.34 -25.90 22.70
C ASP A 500 14.18 -27.11 22.27
N THR A 501 15.49 -26.94 22.23
CA THR A 501 16.48 -27.98 21.88
C THR A 501 16.51 -29.17 22.86
N GLN A 502 15.65 -29.19 23.89
CA GLN A 502 15.53 -30.28 24.86
C GLN A 502 14.08 -30.51 25.34
N ASN A 503 13.20 -31.02 24.47
CA ASN A 503 12.16 -31.95 24.93
C ASN A 503 11.67 -32.88 23.81
N ASN A 504 11.67 -34.19 24.10
CA ASN A 504 11.04 -35.22 23.26
C ASN A 504 9.51 -35.13 23.38
N ALA A 505 8.91 -34.09 22.83
CA ALA A 505 7.46 -33.96 22.74
C ALA A 505 6.96 -34.88 21.61
N THR A 506 6.31 -35.98 22.01
CA THR A 506 5.39 -36.73 21.15
C THR A 506 4.38 -35.80 20.48
N GLU A 507 3.93 -36.15 19.26
CA GLU A 507 3.12 -35.41 18.27
C GLU A 507 1.71 -34.95 18.74
N GLY A 508 1.57 -34.40 19.96
CA GLY A 508 0.29 -34.24 20.65
C GLY A 508 -0.28 -32.83 20.75
N ASN A 509 0.53 -31.80 21.07
CA ASN A 509 0.05 -30.43 21.29
C ASN A 509 1.04 -29.41 20.69
N ARG A 510 0.63 -28.69 19.64
CA ARG A 510 1.35 -27.55 19.06
C ARG A 510 1.06 -26.21 19.75
N SER A 511 -0.03 -26.17 20.52
CA SER A 511 -0.49 -25.01 21.27
C SER A 511 -0.74 -25.36 22.74
N GLN A 512 -0.62 -24.37 23.62
CA GLN A 512 -0.98 -24.42 25.03
C GLN A 512 -1.99 -23.31 25.31
N VAL A 513 -3.16 -23.68 25.85
CA VAL A 513 -4.25 -22.75 26.17
C VAL A 513 -4.30 -22.56 27.69
N PHE A 514 -4.38 -21.31 28.13
CA PHE A 514 -4.49 -20.92 29.54
C PHE A 514 -5.76 -20.09 29.74
N GLU A 515 -6.66 -20.57 30.60
CA GLU A 515 -7.89 -19.85 30.95
C GLU A 515 -7.66 -18.76 32.02
N ASP A 516 -6.69 -18.98 32.91
CA ASP A 516 -6.36 -18.06 34.01
C ASP A 516 -4.95 -17.48 33.80
N PHE A 517 -4.86 -16.17 33.63
CA PHE A 517 -3.60 -15.45 33.44
C PHE A 517 -2.63 -15.60 34.61
N ASN A 518 -3.13 -15.88 35.82
CA ASN A 518 -2.30 -16.11 37.01
C ASN A 518 -1.47 -17.41 36.92
N THR A 519 -1.75 -18.27 35.94
CA THR A 519 -1.00 -19.52 35.68
C THR A 519 0.14 -19.36 34.67
N ILE A 520 0.30 -18.18 34.07
CA ILE A 520 1.26 -17.91 33.00
C ILE A 520 2.61 -17.48 33.60
N GLU A 521 3.55 -18.41 33.69
CA GLU A 521 4.93 -18.14 34.13
C GLU A 521 5.84 -17.81 32.93
N ARG A 522 5.57 -16.69 32.24
CA ARG A 522 6.32 -16.18 31.07
C ARG A 522 6.82 -14.76 31.31
N GLU A 523 8.07 -14.47 30.94
CA GLU A 523 8.69 -13.15 31.19
C GLU A 523 8.23 -12.06 30.22
N GLU A 524 7.59 -12.45 29.12
CA GLU A 524 6.95 -11.58 28.14
C GLU A 524 5.73 -10.85 28.70
N PHE A 525 5.08 -11.41 29.74
CA PHE A 525 3.84 -10.86 30.31
C PHE A 525 4.03 -10.35 31.73
N THR A 526 3.50 -9.17 32.02
CA THR A 526 3.40 -8.62 33.38
C THR A 526 1.98 -8.17 33.65
N PHE A 527 1.38 -8.63 34.76
CA PHE A 527 0.01 -8.30 35.15
C PHE A 527 0.01 -7.49 36.45
N GLU A 528 -0.63 -6.32 36.43
CA GLU A 528 -0.84 -5.43 37.57
C GLU A 528 -2.31 -4.96 37.60
N GLY A 529 -2.82 -4.58 38.77
CA GLY A 529 -4.20 -4.08 38.91
C GLY A 529 -5.28 -5.14 38.70
N SER A 530 -6.45 -4.73 38.23
CA SER A 530 -7.64 -5.58 38.04
C SER A 530 -7.80 -5.95 36.57
N CYS A 531 -7.01 -6.92 36.09
CA CYS A 531 -7.11 -7.40 34.72
C CYS A 531 -8.21 -8.46 34.57
N GLU A 532 -8.93 -8.45 33.44
CA GLU A 532 -10.08 -9.33 33.18
C GLU A 532 -10.01 -9.95 31.78
N PHE A 533 -10.20 -11.26 31.70
CA PHE A 533 -10.21 -12.02 30.45
C PHE A 533 -11.42 -12.98 30.48
N ILE A 534 -12.45 -12.69 29.66
CA ILE A 534 -13.75 -13.36 29.75
C ILE A 534 -14.38 -13.59 28.38
N ASP A 535 -15.17 -14.67 28.25
CA ASP A 535 -15.99 -14.99 27.09
C ASP A 535 -15.23 -15.02 25.74
N ASN A 536 -13.93 -15.36 25.76
CA ASN A 536 -13.11 -15.55 24.56
C ASN A 536 -13.26 -17.00 24.07
N ALA A 537 -13.82 -17.21 22.88
CA ALA A 537 -14.52 -18.45 22.53
C ALA A 537 -13.65 -19.72 22.46
N LYS A 538 -12.36 -19.59 22.12
CA LYS A 538 -11.39 -20.70 22.04
C LYS A 538 -10.34 -20.66 23.14
N GLY A 539 -10.35 -19.64 24.01
CA GLY A 539 -9.46 -19.50 25.16
C GLY A 539 -8.99 -18.07 25.41
N ASN A 540 -8.70 -17.77 26.67
CA ASN A 540 -8.20 -16.44 27.07
C ASN A 540 -6.77 -16.16 26.58
N PHE A 541 -5.84 -17.12 26.74
CA PHE A 541 -4.46 -17.01 26.29
C PHE A 541 -4.02 -18.28 25.57
N VAL A 542 -3.32 -18.13 24.46
CA VAL A 542 -2.72 -19.24 23.72
C VAL A 542 -1.27 -18.96 23.41
N ILE A 543 -0.41 -19.93 23.73
CA ILE A 543 0.99 -19.96 23.27
C ILE A 543 1.07 -21.06 22.20
N ARG A 544 1.33 -20.67 20.96
CA ARG A 544 1.45 -21.55 19.79
C ARG A 544 2.91 -21.59 19.37
N LYS A 545 3.47 -22.77 19.05
CA LYS A 545 4.83 -22.82 18.47
C LYS A 545 4.80 -22.30 17.03
N GLY A 546 5.52 -21.21 16.79
CA GLY A 546 5.66 -20.60 15.46
C GLY A 546 6.53 -21.46 14.54
N PHE A 547 6.29 -21.37 13.23
CA PHE A 547 7.14 -22.02 12.23
C PHE A 547 8.31 -21.11 11.83
N SER A 548 9.53 -21.68 11.69
CA SER A 548 10.79 -20.94 11.45
C SER A 548 10.78 -19.93 10.29
N GLU A 549 9.87 -20.08 9.33
CA GLU A 549 9.58 -19.05 8.32
C GLU A 549 8.75 -17.93 8.96
N ARG A 550 9.43 -16.87 9.41
CA ARG A 550 8.85 -15.64 9.98
C ARG A 550 7.87 -14.98 9.02
N PHE A 551 6.61 -15.41 9.05
CA PHE A 551 5.56 -14.91 8.19
C PHE A 551 5.03 -13.59 8.76
N ASN A 552 5.31 -12.47 8.09
CA ASN A 552 4.74 -11.20 8.51
C ASN A 552 3.24 -11.14 8.13
N SER A 553 2.35 -11.15 9.14
CA SER A 553 0.90 -11.05 8.94
C SER A 553 0.45 -9.72 8.34
N SER A 554 1.31 -8.70 8.36
CA SER A 554 1.06 -7.40 7.72
C SER A 554 1.41 -7.45 6.24
N CYS A 555 0.39 -7.40 5.38
CA CYS A 555 0.50 -7.32 3.91
C CYS A 555 1.30 -6.12 3.36
N PHE A 556 1.83 -5.26 4.22
CA PHE A 556 2.34 -3.94 3.82
C PHE A 556 3.85 -3.83 3.69
N VAL A 557 4.63 -4.85 4.06
CA VAL A 557 6.09 -4.82 3.93
C VAL A 557 6.67 -6.21 3.66
N ASP A 558 7.33 -6.38 2.51
CA ASP A 558 8.36 -7.40 2.34
C ASP A 558 9.50 -7.12 3.33
N GLU A 559 9.55 -7.84 4.45
CA GLU A 559 10.67 -7.77 5.41
C GLU A 559 11.92 -8.50 4.89
N ASN A 560 12.45 -8.01 3.77
CA ASN A 560 13.87 -8.14 3.42
C ASN A 560 14.58 -6.80 3.67
N LEU A 561 14.40 -6.27 4.87
CA LEU A 561 14.91 -4.98 5.35
C LEU A 561 16.05 -5.13 6.37
N GLN A 562 16.83 -6.21 6.26
CA GLN A 562 17.88 -6.52 7.21
C GLN A 562 19.10 -5.61 7.05
N GLN A 563 19.63 -5.13 8.17
CA GLN A 563 20.78 -4.23 8.23
C GLN A 563 22.05 -4.93 7.78
N GLN A 564 22.83 -4.27 6.92
CA GLN A 564 24.29 -4.38 6.92
C GLN A 564 24.89 -3.04 6.48
N CYS A 565 24.92 -2.09 7.42
CA CYS A 565 25.92 -1.02 7.41
C CYS A 565 27.03 -1.48 8.34
N ASP A 566 27.94 -2.30 7.84
CA ASP A 566 29.27 -2.38 8.44
C ASP A 566 30.04 -1.11 8.06
N GLU A 567 30.75 -0.55 9.02
CA GLU A 567 31.44 0.74 8.90
C GLU A 567 32.64 0.61 7.94
N GLU A 568 32.64 1.32 6.81
CA GLU A 568 33.84 1.45 5.97
C GLU A 568 34.87 2.34 6.67
N ASP A 569 35.77 1.73 7.44
CA ASP A 569 37.04 2.31 7.85
C ASP A 569 38.20 1.40 7.41
N GLY A 570 38.98 1.87 6.42
CA GLY A 570 40.36 1.50 6.12
C GLY A 570 40.82 0.03 6.02
N LEU A 571 41.09 -0.43 4.79
CA LEU A 571 42.28 -1.22 4.36
C LEU A 571 42.89 -2.27 5.31
N GLU A 572 42.88 -3.55 4.92
CA GLU A 572 44.09 -4.33 4.55
C GLU A 572 43.76 -5.77 4.05
N ASP A 573 44.72 -6.39 3.34
CA ASP A 573 44.58 -7.68 2.63
C ASP A 573 44.46 -8.92 3.54
N SER A 574 43.66 -9.93 3.13
CA SER A 574 43.98 -11.36 3.34
C SER A 574 43.25 -12.30 2.39
N ASN A 575 43.86 -13.46 2.11
CA ASN A 575 43.48 -14.46 1.10
C ASN A 575 42.54 -15.58 1.60
N CYS A 576 41.86 -16.19 0.62
CA CYS A 576 41.44 -17.61 0.50
C CYS A 576 40.38 -18.17 1.50
N ASP A 577 39.55 -19.17 1.15
CA ASP A 577 39.70 -20.23 0.12
C ASP A 577 38.45 -20.52 -0.74
N THR A 578 38.69 -21.14 -1.89
CA THR A 578 37.71 -21.66 -2.86
C THR A 578 37.33 -23.12 -2.60
N THR A 579 36.13 -23.51 -3.06
CA THR A 579 35.84 -24.77 -3.77
C THR A 579 34.39 -24.66 -4.29
N ASN A 580 33.92 -25.17 -5.44
CA ASN A 580 34.45 -25.74 -6.68
C ASN A 580 33.32 -26.64 -7.22
N VAL A 581 32.68 -26.28 -8.33
CA VAL A 581 32.30 -27.28 -9.36
C VAL A 581 32.65 -26.67 -10.71
N SER A 582 33.43 -27.39 -11.51
CA SER A 582 33.98 -26.92 -12.78
C SER A 582 33.16 -27.44 -13.96
N PHE A 583 32.95 -26.58 -14.95
CA PHE A 583 32.70 -27.04 -16.32
C PHE A 583 34.03 -27.47 -16.95
N CYS A 584 34.00 -28.57 -17.72
CA CYS A 584 35.13 -28.99 -18.54
C CYS A 584 34.84 -28.69 -20.01
N ASP A 585 35.54 -27.71 -20.57
CA ASP A 585 35.71 -27.58 -22.02
C ASP A 585 36.67 -28.66 -22.54
N ASN A 586 36.37 -29.22 -23.70
CA ASN A 586 37.37 -29.88 -24.55
C ASN A 586 37.07 -29.63 -26.02
N TYR A 587 38.02 -28.93 -26.67
CA TYR A 587 38.04 -28.61 -28.09
C TYR A 587 38.37 -29.84 -28.96
N LEU A 588 37.70 -30.02 -30.11
CA LEU A 588 38.32 -29.97 -31.45
C LEU A 588 37.40 -30.38 -32.60
N GLU A 589 37.45 -29.57 -33.67
CA GLU A 589 37.29 -29.86 -35.11
C GLU A 589 36.40 -31.02 -35.61
N ALA A 590 35.49 -30.69 -36.54
CA ALA A 590 35.74 -30.97 -37.96
C ALA A 590 34.84 -30.14 -38.89
N SER A 591 35.37 -29.74 -40.04
CA SER A 591 34.62 -29.09 -41.13
C SER A 591 34.33 -30.08 -42.28
N LYS A 592 33.32 -29.73 -43.10
CA LYS A 592 32.91 -30.37 -44.38
C LYS A 592 32.06 -31.64 -44.27
N LEU A 593 30.80 -31.54 -44.72
CA LEU A 593 30.34 -32.15 -45.98
C LEU A 593 29.07 -31.45 -46.48
N SER A 594 28.73 -31.62 -47.77
CA SER A 594 27.80 -30.77 -48.53
C SER A 594 26.80 -31.58 -49.35
N SER A 595 25.56 -31.07 -49.51
CA SER A 595 24.65 -31.35 -50.66
C SER A 595 23.37 -30.49 -50.58
N THR A 596 23.29 -29.28 -51.15
CA THR A 596 22.84 -28.92 -52.53
C THR A 596 21.37 -29.18 -52.93
N LYS A 597 20.63 -28.07 -53.16
CA LYS A 597 19.86 -27.70 -54.39
C LYS A 597 19.23 -26.30 -54.17
N HIS A 598 19.62 -25.20 -54.82
CA HIS A 598 19.63 -24.77 -56.23
C HIS A 598 18.42 -23.90 -56.67
N ILE A 599 18.74 -22.69 -57.19
CA ILE A 599 18.05 -21.79 -58.17
C ILE A 599 18.21 -20.32 -57.69
N SER A 600 19.32 -19.62 -58.01
CA SER A 600 19.50 -18.62 -59.12
C SER A 600 18.61 -17.36 -58.98
N ARG A 601 19.07 -16.09 -58.98
CA ARG A 601 20.04 -15.31 -59.82
C ARG A 601 20.36 -13.95 -59.11
N SER A 602 21.25 -13.02 -59.54
CA SER A 602 22.56 -13.02 -60.26
C SER A 602 23.05 -11.57 -60.53
N ALA A 603 24.38 -11.31 -60.57
CA ALA A 603 25.08 -10.11 -61.10
C ALA A 603 24.97 -8.77 -60.31
N ASP A 604 25.97 -7.86 -60.26
CA ASP A 604 27.39 -7.89 -60.70
C ASP A 604 28.28 -6.86 -59.92
N THR A 605 29.40 -7.36 -59.38
CA THR A 605 30.81 -6.91 -59.48
C THR A 605 31.27 -5.44 -59.69
N ARG A 606 32.10 -4.91 -58.75
CA ARG A 606 33.52 -4.39 -58.88
C ARG A 606 33.92 -3.55 -57.63
N GLU A 607 35.04 -3.78 -56.92
CA GLU A 607 36.48 -3.58 -57.25
C GLU A 607 36.82 -2.08 -57.50
N GLU A 608 37.81 -1.39 -56.89
CA GLU A 608 39.01 -1.64 -56.03
C GLU A 608 39.14 -0.42 -55.05
N ASP A 609 39.61 -0.44 -53.79
CA ASP A 609 40.85 -0.92 -53.11
C ASP A 609 41.90 0.22 -52.83
N ILE A 610 42.70 0.06 -51.76
CA ILE A 610 44.02 0.72 -51.47
C ILE A 610 44.12 2.04 -50.61
N HIS A 611 44.56 1.83 -49.34
CA HIS A 611 45.56 2.55 -48.48
C HIS A 611 45.43 3.98 -47.84
N SER A 612 45.69 3.94 -46.51
CA SER A 612 46.57 4.79 -45.67
C SER A 612 46.14 6.13 -45.03
N ALA A 613 45.88 6.04 -43.72
CA ALA A 613 46.64 6.65 -42.61
C ALA A 613 46.83 8.19 -42.47
N SER A 614 46.74 8.64 -41.21
CA SER A 614 47.19 9.93 -40.63
C SER A 614 46.46 11.20 -41.11
N ASP A 615 46.33 12.28 -40.34
CA ASP A 615 46.42 12.56 -38.89
C ASP A 615 45.97 14.04 -38.71
N THR A 616 45.45 14.43 -37.55
CA THR A 616 44.94 15.79 -37.23
C THR A 616 43.78 16.28 -38.12
N GLY A 617 42.93 17.24 -37.76
CA GLY A 617 42.82 18.04 -36.54
C GLY A 617 42.07 19.35 -36.83
N VAL A 618 40.87 19.48 -36.25
CA VAL A 618 40.20 20.74 -35.84
C VAL A 618 40.04 21.89 -36.86
N SER A 619 38.77 22.34 -36.96
CA SER A 619 38.28 23.62 -37.50
C SER A 619 38.13 23.81 -39.01
N GLY A 620 36.90 24.16 -39.40
CA GLY A 620 36.70 25.55 -39.84
C GLY A 620 36.11 25.76 -41.23
N SER A 621 34.77 25.94 -41.25
CA SER A 621 34.11 27.07 -41.93
C SER A 621 34.05 27.14 -43.47
N ILE A 622 32.81 27.26 -43.96
CA ILE A 622 32.34 28.32 -44.89
C ILE A 622 33.04 28.34 -46.26
N SER A 623 32.32 28.11 -47.36
CA SER A 623 31.61 29.19 -48.06
C SER A 623 30.60 28.70 -49.10
N GLN A 624 29.44 29.36 -49.17
CA GLN A 624 28.71 29.83 -50.39
C GLN A 624 28.26 28.76 -51.42
N SER A 625 27.13 28.86 -52.12
CA SER A 625 26.16 29.96 -52.40
C SER A 625 24.78 29.31 -52.74
N GLU A 626 23.62 29.97 -52.92
CA GLU A 626 23.16 31.38 -52.91
C GLU A 626 21.61 31.42 -52.81
N ASP A 627 21.06 32.63 -52.59
CA ASP A 627 19.71 33.12 -52.95
C ASP A 627 18.42 32.66 -52.20
N ASP A 628 18.00 33.52 -51.25
CA ASP A 628 16.83 34.44 -51.32
C ASP A 628 15.41 33.93 -51.66
N SER A 629 14.31 34.49 -51.13
CA SER A 629 14.03 35.43 -49.99
C SER A 629 12.49 35.46 -49.79
N SER A 630 11.83 36.10 -48.80
CA SER A 630 12.17 36.97 -47.65
C SER A 630 11.25 36.57 -46.45
N GLY A 631 11.15 37.19 -45.26
CA GLY A 631 10.98 38.60 -44.85
C GLY A 631 9.56 38.76 -44.25
N TYR A 632 9.29 39.26 -43.03
CA TYR A 632 10.04 39.93 -41.94
C TYR A 632 9.46 39.41 -40.60
N GLY A 633 10.07 39.45 -39.39
CA GLY A 633 11.02 40.39 -38.78
C GLY A 633 10.30 41.31 -37.77
N VAL A 634 10.82 41.72 -36.60
CA VAL A 634 12.19 41.63 -36.04
C VAL A 634 12.17 42.01 -34.53
N GLU A 635 12.85 41.21 -33.69
CA GLU A 635 13.81 41.57 -32.59
C GLU A 635 13.36 42.25 -31.27
N ASN A 636 13.80 41.80 -30.07
CA ASN A 636 15.15 41.67 -29.45
C ASN A 636 15.76 43.03 -29.00
N SER A 637 16.54 43.16 -27.91
CA SER A 637 16.81 42.28 -26.74
C SER A 637 17.63 43.01 -25.63
N THR A 638 17.77 42.36 -24.47
CA THR A 638 18.95 42.31 -23.56
C THR A 638 19.47 43.50 -22.73
N LEU A 639 19.52 43.25 -21.40
CA LEU A 639 20.63 43.44 -20.41
C LEU A 639 21.03 44.86 -19.93
N ASP A 640 20.87 45.17 -18.63
CA ASP A 640 21.77 44.78 -17.51
C ASP A 640 21.79 45.77 -16.29
N VAL A 641 22.00 45.21 -15.09
CA VAL A 641 22.65 45.80 -13.87
C VAL A 641 22.03 47.01 -13.11
N ARG A 642 21.60 46.72 -11.85
CA ARG A 642 21.69 47.51 -10.55
C ARG A 642 21.25 49.00 -10.54
N ASP A 643 20.45 49.51 -9.60
CA ASP A 643 20.69 49.54 -8.14
C ASP A 643 19.53 50.26 -7.36
N VAL A 644 19.30 49.86 -6.10
CA VAL A 644 19.03 50.75 -4.92
C VAL A 644 17.68 51.52 -4.71
N LYS A 645 17.09 51.32 -3.51
CA LYS A 645 16.18 52.20 -2.67
C LYS A 645 14.67 52.36 -2.95
N VAL A 646 13.87 51.53 -2.23
CA VAL A 646 13.00 51.90 -1.06
C VAL A 646 13.17 53.37 -0.55
N PRO A 647 12.15 54.17 -0.10
CA PRO A 647 10.96 53.75 0.68
C PRO A 647 9.58 54.50 0.52
N LEU A 648 8.55 53.86 1.12
CA LEU A 648 7.48 54.38 2.04
C LEU A 648 6.46 55.48 1.69
N HIS A 649 5.27 55.26 2.30
CA HIS A 649 4.36 56.24 2.92
C HIS A 649 3.49 57.12 1.97
N GLU A 650 2.27 57.56 2.33
CA GLU A 650 1.55 57.54 3.63
C GLU A 650 0.02 57.78 3.42
N VAL A 651 -0.79 57.54 4.47
CA VAL A 651 -1.96 58.40 4.89
C VAL A 651 -3.20 58.51 3.98
N GLN A 652 -4.46 58.59 4.45
CA GLN A 652 -5.16 58.33 5.73
C GLN A 652 -6.69 58.41 5.45
N LYS A 653 -7.52 57.94 6.41
CA LYS A 653 -8.82 58.49 6.92
C LYS A 653 -9.79 59.19 5.93
N SER A 654 -11.12 59.12 6.07
CA SER A 654 -12.02 58.99 7.24
C SER A 654 -13.40 58.64 6.65
N GLY A 655 -14.38 58.05 7.33
CA GLY A 655 -14.99 58.36 8.63
C GLY A 655 -16.50 58.03 8.48
N ALA A 656 -17.16 57.48 9.51
CA ALA A 656 -18.22 58.16 10.27
C ALA A 656 -19.36 58.77 9.41
N THR A 657 -20.66 58.52 9.61
CA THR A 657 -21.43 58.00 10.77
C THR A 657 -22.91 57.88 10.36
N GLY A 658 -23.75 57.17 11.13
CA GLY A 658 -25.19 57.49 11.22
C GLY A 658 -26.17 56.33 11.22
N ALA A 659 -26.89 56.13 12.34
CA ALA A 659 -27.97 55.17 12.52
C ALA A 659 -29.34 55.68 12.04
N GLY A 660 -30.34 54.80 11.86
CA GLY A 660 -31.75 55.22 11.79
C GLY A 660 -32.77 54.21 11.25
N ASN A 661 -33.38 53.43 12.16
CA ASN A 661 -34.76 52.92 12.20
C ASN A 661 -35.62 52.60 10.94
N GLU A 662 -36.19 51.37 11.01
CA GLU A 662 -37.63 51.01 10.92
C GLU A 662 -38.38 50.77 9.58
N THR A 663 -39.27 49.77 9.69
CA THR A 663 -40.54 49.45 8.97
C THR A 663 -40.52 48.74 7.61
N VAL A 664 -40.99 47.48 7.65
CA VAL A 664 -42.13 46.87 6.92
C VAL A 664 -42.26 47.12 5.40
N ASP A 665 -42.26 46.04 4.62
CA ASP A 665 -43.37 45.70 3.70
C ASP A 665 -43.31 44.20 3.28
N ASP A 666 -44.49 43.61 3.03
CA ASP A 666 -44.67 42.28 2.45
C ASP A 666 -44.35 42.28 0.93
N LEU A 667 -44.05 41.11 0.34
CA LEU A 667 -44.70 40.56 -0.89
C LEU A 667 -43.96 39.34 -1.50
N ASP A 668 -44.73 38.28 -1.72
CA ASP A 668 -44.69 37.27 -2.80
C ASP A 668 -43.34 36.73 -3.32
N ASP A 669 -42.96 35.52 -2.84
CA ASP A 669 -42.03 34.63 -3.55
C ASP A 669 -42.71 34.01 -4.79
N HIS A 670 -42.21 34.35 -5.97
CA HIS A 670 -42.57 33.69 -7.23
C HIS A 670 -41.66 32.49 -7.49
N VAL A 671 -42.26 31.30 -7.62
CA VAL A 671 -41.62 30.11 -8.20
C VAL A 671 -41.20 30.41 -9.64
N ILE A 672 -39.95 30.12 -9.97
CA ILE A 672 -39.45 30.06 -11.35
C ILE A 672 -38.76 28.71 -11.54
N GLU A 673 -39.49 27.78 -12.16
CA GLU A 673 -38.90 26.62 -12.83
C GLU A 673 -38.23 27.11 -14.13
N ILE A 674 -37.07 26.55 -14.50
CA ILE A 674 -36.43 26.79 -15.79
C ILE A 674 -36.12 25.43 -16.39
N ASP A 675 -36.77 25.12 -17.51
CA ASP A 675 -36.54 23.91 -18.30
C ASP A 675 -35.16 23.92 -18.96
N ASP A 676 -34.44 22.80 -18.87
CA ASP A 676 -33.20 22.58 -19.60
C ASP A 676 -33.46 22.48 -21.12
N THR A 677 -32.71 23.26 -21.90
CA THR A 677 -32.68 23.14 -23.37
C THR A 677 -31.29 22.77 -23.83
N ILE A 678 -31.21 21.61 -24.48
CA ILE A 678 -30.01 21.07 -25.12
C ILE A 678 -29.57 22.02 -26.25
N ILE A 679 -28.26 22.29 -26.32
CA ILE A 679 -27.62 22.93 -27.47
C ILE A 679 -26.57 21.96 -28.03
N GLU A 680 -26.89 21.32 -29.15
CA GLU A 680 -25.90 20.70 -30.03
C GLU A 680 -25.16 21.79 -30.83
N ILE A 681 -23.88 21.56 -31.15
CA ILE A 681 -23.09 22.39 -32.05
C ILE A 681 -22.32 21.47 -32.99
N ASP A 682 -22.38 21.77 -34.31
CA ASP A 682 -21.68 21.09 -35.41
C ASP A 682 -20.14 21.13 -35.31
#